data_AF-A0A4S2F310-F1
#
_entry.id   AF-A0A4S2F310-F1
#
_cell.length_a   1.000
_cell.length_b   1.000
_cell.length_c   1.000
_cell.angle_alpha   90.00
_cell.angle_beta   90.00
_cell.angle_gamma   90.00
#
_symmetry.space_group_name_H-M   'P 1'
#
loop_
_entity.id
_entity.type
_entity.pdbx_description
1 polymer ?
#
loop_
_entity_poly.entity_id
_entity_poly.type
_entity_poly.pdbx_seq_one_letter_code
_entity_poly.pdbx_strand_id
1 'polypeptide(L)'
;MANFDTEREGQIEFYKTFLPLIDPNLTLDDILADDNDGVLNGNLLEFKLRVNDLNAVLFQCVKYLSSLRIKGKPVPANIIIVDLNGEQAYLYQSADYLDDIEKVYSGGASKSNAGFVGRAYDEKYAYGQDQLAVTRLIKRLKETEFTRIHIDENCIVGWATAFYKAVPTARKEDFIGDDTGKHKTIGEIRNPSVFAEYIYPYKGTSNVKFQYLMDKLNDTLQKKNLGAFYTPEPYAEKSHELLRMAIGRVPAGNDYVIIDRCAGTGNLEKGLTDEELSHCILSTVEYYEYKVMQEILGSKVRHIIPPIEADDTFNAGLVRGADALSEEYINNPVIKQYVDDPNCTIILFENPPYAETTSAEHQRTKASKKSSTWKSSYLVGEMKKQLKGTVTNDLGNAFIWSGFEYYLRQPTDSYVVYSPVKYWKAQHLVNKKFIAGFGFNRRWFHTNIDACVMVALWANEDAQLDNFQIEGYDWDSKTDKLVGVGMLDVKRVYTSVSKTYYDKRAIPDADRNGILCGLNGLEKFDGVRRNKPAYNADIIGYMVTHSSGFDNPDLDSSLLVGGRYDGNGFYLRKDNYLEKMPLFAMSRYITYNREWTQRARIMKSGDGADRFNADVASGKLDQWLRKCLLFTCVEMQNHMRTFTGSDGRFYRNELCMDTTNGPTVASEDLKNLVCGLAEQRILDQWKTLMDAVKQADEYDPRLTYGVYQIFAEIDTSYKDDEGNTVWNNVEVHSALQTLKTLVKEYYNTEIVPTLFEYEFLK
;
A
#
# COMPACT_ATOMS: atom_id res chain seq x y z
N MET A 1 -43.81 24.36 -11.70
CA MET A 1 -42.84 23.32 -12.04
C MET A 1 -41.49 23.88 -11.73
N ALA A 2 -40.78 23.23 -10.81
CA ALA A 2 -39.37 23.47 -10.62
C ALA A 2 -38.63 23.28 -11.97
N ASN A 3 -37.62 24.12 -12.21
CA ASN A 3 -36.80 24.05 -13.41
C ASN A 3 -35.35 24.29 -12.99
N PHE A 4 -34.72 23.23 -12.48
CA PHE A 4 -33.33 23.21 -12.12
C PHE A 4 -32.47 22.95 -13.35
N ASP A 5 -31.34 23.64 -13.43
CA ASP A 5 -30.39 23.51 -14.54
C ASP A 5 -29.39 22.37 -14.29
N THR A 6 -29.17 22.00 -13.02
CA THR A 6 -28.28 20.88 -12.62
C THR A 6 -28.93 19.96 -11.57
N GLU A 7 -28.52 18.68 -11.55
CA GLU A 7 -29.03 17.70 -10.57
C GLU A 7 -28.71 18.14 -9.13
N ARG A 8 -27.54 18.74 -8.95
CA ARG A 8 -27.05 19.20 -7.65
C ARG A 8 -27.92 20.32 -7.07
N GLU A 9 -28.28 21.31 -7.89
CA GLU A 9 -29.14 22.42 -7.49
C GLU A 9 -30.48 21.89 -6.94
N GLY A 10 -31.13 21.02 -7.70
CA GLY A 10 -32.40 20.42 -7.28
C GLY A 10 -32.26 19.49 -6.07
N GLN A 11 -31.18 18.74 -5.96
CA GLN A 11 -30.88 17.92 -4.78
C GLN A 11 -30.74 18.78 -3.51
N ILE A 12 -29.97 19.88 -3.57
CA ILE A 12 -29.80 20.80 -2.43
C ILE A 12 -31.15 21.41 -2.02
N GLU A 13 -31.96 21.83 -2.99
CA GLU A 13 -33.28 22.40 -2.72
C GLU A 13 -34.24 21.37 -2.12
N PHE A 14 -34.20 20.12 -2.61
CA PHE A 14 -34.96 19.02 -2.04
C PHE A 14 -34.56 18.81 -0.56
N TYR A 15 -33.26 18.70 -0.25
CA TYR A 15 -32.84 18.52 1.13
C TYR A 15 -33.17 19.72 2.02
N LYS A 16 -33.00 20.97 1.55
CA LYS A 16 -33.42 22.16 2.31
C LYS A 16 -34.91 22.14 2.65
N THR A 17 -35.73 21.64 1.75
CA THR A 17 -37.19 21.57 1.91
C THR A 17 -37.60 20.44 2.85
N PHE A 18 -37.07 19.24 2.65
CA PHE A 18 -37.55 18.03 3.31
C PHE A 18 -36.79 17.71 4.60
N LEU A 19 -35.48 17.97 4.68
CA LEU A 19 -34.65 17.57 5.82
C LEU A 19 -35.11 18.15 7.16
N PRO A 20 -35.49 19.45 7.27
CA PRO A 20 -36.01 20.01 8.53
C PRO A 20 -37.28 19.32 9.05
N LEU A 21 -38.02 18.64 8.16
CA LEU A 21 -39.24 17.91 8.50
C LEU A 21 -38.98 16.45 8.83
N ILE A 22 -37.78 15.93 8.53
CA ILE A 22 -37.37 14.53 8.67
C ILE A 22 -36.46 14.38 9.89
N ASP A 23 -35.27 14.99 9.85
CA ASP A 23 -34.32 15.04 10.95
C ASP A 23 -33.56 16.38 10.92
N PRO A 24 -33.90 17.34 11.80
CA PRO A 24 -33.29 18.67 11.80
C PRO A 24 -31.85 18.69 12.31
N ASN A 25 -31.33 17.57 12.83
CA ASN A 25 -29.95 17.49 13.32
C ASN A 25 -28.95 17.04 12.25
N LEU A 26 -29.43 16.53 11.11
CA LEU A 26 -28.57 16.13 9.99
C LEU A 26 -28.21 17.33 9.13
N THR A 27 -26.95 17.38 8.69
CA THR A 27 -26.48 18.30 7.67
C THR A 27 -26.41 17.60 6.32
N LEU A 28 -26.28 18.39 5.24
CA LEU A 28 -26.13 17.84 3.89
C LEU A 28 -24.84 16.99 3.78
N ASP A 29 -23.78 17.37 4.48
CA ASP A 29 -22.51 16.62 4.54
C ASP A 29 -22.66 15.28 5.26
N ASP A 30 -23.62 15.14 6.19
CA ASP A 30 -23.91 13.87 6.88
C ASP A 30 -24.63 12.85 5.97
N ILE A 31 -25.28 13.34 4.90
CA ILE A 31 -26.10 12.53 3.99
C ILE A 31 -25.32 12.12 2.74
N LEU A 32 -24.48 13.02 2.22
CA LEU A 32 -23.71 12.83 0.99
C LEU A 32 -22.38 12.12 1.27
N ALA A 33 -22.40 10.78 1.25
CA ALA A 33 -21.20 9.96 1.38
C ALA A 33 -21.12 8.87 0.30
N ASP A 34 -19.90 8.45 -0.06
CA ASP A 34 -19.63 7.28 -0.93
C ASP A 34 -20.13 7.34 -2.38
N ASP A 35 -19.96 8.48 -3.06
CA ASP A 35 -20.23 8.65 -4.50
C ASP A 35 -21.67 8.28 -4.93
N ASN A 36 -22.62 8.38 -4.00
CA ASN A 36 -24.06 8.27 -4.25
C ASN A 36 -24.77 9.56 -3.79
N ASP A 37 -26.01 9.70 -4.24
CA ASP A 37 -26.87 10.86 -4.03
C ASP A 37 -27.43 11.00 -2.61
N GLY A 38 -27.07 10.08 -1.72
CA GLY A 38 -27.25 10.16 -0.27
C GLY A 38 -28.08 9.03 0.32
N VAL A 39 -27.69 8.59 1.52
CA VAL A 39 -28.50 7.69 2.35
C VAL A 39 -29.09 8.51 3.50
N LEU A 40 -30.42 8.62 3.54
CA LEU A 40 -31.16 9.32 4.58
C LEU A 40 -31.97 8.31 5.41
N ASN A 41 -31.55 8.09 6.66
CA ASN A 41 -32.11 7.05 7.52
C ASN A 41 -32.08 5.68 6.81
N GLY A 42 -33.23 5.02 6.67
CA GLY A 42 -33.42 3.75 5.95
C GLY A 42 -33.70 3.90 4.45
N ASN A 43 -33.35 5.05 3.84
CA ASN A 43 -33.70 5.37 2.45
C ASN A 43 -32.49 5.76 1.61
N LEU A 44 -32.26 5.04 0.50
CA LEU A 44 -31.34 5.47 -0.55
C LEU A 44 -32.07 6.45 -1.48
N LEU A 45 -31.47 7.61 -1.71
CA LEU A 45 -31.99 8.62 -2.64
C LEU A 45 -31.13 8.64 -3.90
N GLU A 46 -31.77 8.69 -5.07
CA GLU A 46 -31.12 8.93 -6.36
C GLU A 46 -31.88 10.02 -7.11
N PHE A 47 -31.20 11.12 -7.41
CA PHE A 47 -31.77 12.29 -8.07
C PHE A 47 -31.46 12.25 -9.56
N LYS A 48 -32.46 12.61 -10.35
CA LYS A 48 -32.30 12.88 -11.78
C LYS A 48 -33.02 14.18 -12.11
N LEU A 49 -32.43 15.01 -12.98
CA LEU A 49 -33.12 16.21 -13.49
C LEU A 49 -34.48 15.84 -14.08
N ARG A 50 -34.50 14.74 -14.84
CA ARG A 50 -35.68 14.07 -15.38
C ARG A 50 -35.45 12.56 -15.42
N VAL A 51 -36.40 11.77 -14.95
CA VAL A 51 -36.31 10.31 -15.01
C VAL A 51 -36.91 9.82 -16.33
N ASN A 52 -36.04 9.53 -17.31
CA ASN A 52 -36.46 9.04 -18.63
C ASN A 52 -36.60 7.51 -18.68
N ASP A 53 -35.86 6.79 -17.85
CA ASP A 53 -35.87 5.33 -17.75
C ASP A 53 -35.75 4.93 -16.27
N LEU A 54 -36.87 4.51 -15.67
CA LEU A 54 -36.91 4.09 -14.27
C LEU A 54 -36.06 2.85 -14.00
N ASN A 55 -35.99 1.90 -14.95
CA ASN A 55 -35.25 0.66 -14.75
C ASN A 55 -33.74 0.89 -14.77
N ALA A 56 -33.25 1.77 -15.66
CA ALA A 56 -31.84 2.13 -15.71
C ALA A 56 -31.39 2.82 -14.41
N VAL A 57 -32.20 3.74 -13.88
CA VAL A 57 -31.91 4.45 -12.63
C VAL A 57 -32.02 3.51 -11.42
N LEU A 58 -33.03 2.63 -11.41
CA LEU A 58 -33.17 1.61 -10.38
C LEU A 58 -31.96 0.66 -10.33
N PHE A 59 -31.44 0.24 -11.48
CA PHE A 59 -30.27 -0.63 -11.51
C PHE A 59 -29.00 0.08 -11.00
N GLN A 60 -28.89 1.39 -11.25
CA GLN A 60 -27.85 2.21 -10.65
C GLN A 60 -27.95 2.18 -9.11
N CYS A 61 -29.15 2.34 -8.55
CA CYS A 61 -29.40 2.20 -7.11
C CYS A 61 -29.00 0.82 -6.57
N VAL A 62 -29.37 -0.26 -7.27
CA VAL A 62 -28.99 -1.64 -6.90
C VAL A 62 -27.47 -1.79 -6.83
N LYS A 63 -26.73 -1.22 -7.78
CA LYS A 63 -25.25 -1.22 -7.76
C LYS A 63 -24.69 -0.44 -6.57
N TYR A 64 -25.30 0.68 -6.18
CA TYR A 64 -24.91 1.41 -4.96
C TYR A 64 -25.16 0.58 -3.70
N LEU A 65 -26.32 -0.07 -3.58
CA LEU A 65 -26.63 -0.94 -2.45
C LEU A 65 -25.66 -2.14 -2.34
N SER A 66 -25.29 -2.75 -3.48
CA SER A 66 -24.25 -3.78 -3.54
C SER A 66 -22.90 -3.27 -3.03
N SER A 67 -22.50 -2.07 -3.45
CA SER A 67 -21.27 -1.41 -2.96
C SER A 67 -21.31 -1.13 -1.45
N LEU A 68 -22.42 -0.65 -0.91
CA LEU A 68 -22.62 -0.47 0.53
C LEU A 68 -22.44 -1.78 1.29
N ARG A 69 -23.14 -2.84 0.85
CA ARG A 69 -23.03 -4.19 1.41
C ARG A 69 -21.58 -4.67 1.46
N ILE A 70 -20.84 -4.57 0.34
CA ILE A 70 -19.43 -5.00 0.23
C ILE A 70 -18.53 -4.22 1.18
N LYS A 71 -18.80 -2.92 1.35
CA LYS A 71 -18.09 -2.03 2.29
C LYS A 71 -18.46 -2.26 3.76
N GLY A 72 -19.36 -3.20 4.06
CA GLY A 72 -19.85 -3.45 5.43
C GLY A 72 -20.77 -2.37 5.96
N LYS A 73 -21.50 -1.68 5.08
CA LYS A 73 -22.48 -0.66 5.42
C LYS A 73 -23.89 -1.25 5.34
N PRO A 74 -24.81 -0.86 6.24
CA PRO A 74 -26.21 -1.25 6.15
C PRO A 74 -26.83 -0.92 4.80
N VAL A 75 -27.74 -1.78 4.32
CA VAL A 75 -28.50 -1.60 3.08
C VAL A 75 -29.84 -0.98 3.41
N PRO A 76 -30.12 0.29 3.04
CA PRO A 76 -31.41 0.93 3.25
C PRO A 76 -32.60 0.06 2.83
N ALA A 77 -33.71 0.06 3.58
CA ALA A 77 -34.91 -0.68 3.20
C ALA A 77 -35.57 -0.13 1.94
N ASN A 78 -35.53 1.20 1.78
CA ASN A 78 -36.21 1.91 0.70
C ASN A 78 -35.21 2.44 -0.34
N ILE A 79 -35.61 2.39 -1.61
CA ILE A 79 -34.98 3.10 -2.72
C ILE A 79 -35.97 4.15 -3.21
N ILE A 80 -35.54 5.41 -3.24
CA ILE A 80 -36.36 6.54 -3.67
C ILE A 80 -35.67 7.23 -4.84
N ILE A 81 -36.25 7.08 -6.03
CA ILE A 81 -35.80 7.76 -7.23
C ILE A 81 -36.57 9.08 -7.35
N VAL A 82 -35.85 10.20 -7.42
CA VAL A 82 -36.42 11.54 -7.43
C VAL A 82 -36.24 12.18 -8.81
N ASP A 83 -37.37 12.51 -9.46
CA ASP A 83 -37.43 13.34 -10.65
C ASP A 83 -37.62 14.81 -10.23
N LEU A 84 -36.54 15.57 -10.28
CA LEU A 84 -36.48 16.94 -9.76
C LEU A 84 -37.41 17.88 -10.52
N ASN A 85 -37.30 17.97 -11.86
CA ASN A 85 -38.13 18.87 -12.66
C ASN A 85 -39.56 18.33 -12.89
N GLY A 86 -39.78 17.04 -12.65
CA GLY A 86 -41.10 16.42 -12.60
C GLY A 86 -41.82 16.56 -11.27
N GLU A 87 -41.10 16.98 -10.24
CA GLU A 87 -41.55 17.07 -8.85
C GLU A 87 -42.23 15.77 -8.39
N GLN A 88 -41.60 14.64 -8.76
CA GLN A 88 -42.11 13.29 -8.54
C GLN A 88 -41.05 12.39 -7.92
N ALA A 89 -41.45 11.47 -7.03
CA ALA A 89 -40.57 10.43 -6.51
C ALA A 89 -41.21 9.04 -6.63
N TYR A 90 -40.38 8.01 -6.78
CA TYR A 90 -40.79 6.63 -6.98
C TYR A 90 -40.16 5.76 -5.90
N LEU A 91 -40.99 5.01 -5.17
CA LEU A 91 -40.56 4.09 -4.13
C LEU A 91 -40.38 2.69 -4.67
N TYR A 92 -39.28 2.06 -4.27
CA TYR A 92 -39.05 0.64 -4.40
C TYR A 92 -38.51 0.08 -3.08
N GLN A 93 -38.78 -1.19 -2.79
CA GLN A 93 -38.19 -1.90 -1.65
C GLN A 93 -36.89 -2.61 -2.04
N SER A 94 -35.80 -2.39 -1.30
CA SER A 94 -34.51 -3.06 -1.52
C SER A 94 -34.62 -4.58 -1.39
N ALA A 95 -35.49 -5.08 -0.52
CA ALA A 95 -35.73 -6.52 -0.33
C ALA A 95 -36.17 -7.24 -1.61
N ASP A 96 -36.86 -6.55 -2.52
CA ASP A 96 -37.32 -7.10 -3.79
C ASP A 96 -36.19 -7.32 -4.80
N TYR A 97 -35.04 -6.70 -4.55
CA TYR A 97 -33.85 -6.74 -5.40
C TYR A 97 -32.65 -7.38 -4.69
N LEU A 98 -32.87 -8.07 -3.57
CA LEU A 98 -31.78 -8.62 -2.75
C LEU A 98 -30.83 -9.51 -3.56
N ASP A 99 -31.36 -10.37 -4.43
CA ASP A 99 -30.57 -11.23 -5.31
C ASP A 99 -29.66 -10.44 -6.27
N ASP A 100 -30.07 -9.25 -6.69
CA ASP A 100 -29.26 -8.36 -7.52
C ASP A 100 -28.27 -7.53 -6.69
N ILE A 101 -28.66 -7.15 -5.46
CA ILE A 101 -27.81 -6.43 -4.51
C ILE A 101 -26.64 -7.32 -4.04
N GLU A 102 -26.86 -8.63 -3.91
CA GLU A 102 -25.83 -9.58 -3.46
C GLU A 102 -24.85 -10.01 -4.56
N LYS A 103 -24.94 -9.41 -5.76
CA LYS A 103 -23.96 -9.58 -6.85
C LYS A 103 -22.84 -8.54 -6.77
N VAL A 104 -21.69 -8.83 -7.37
CA VAL A 104 -20.56 -7.90 -7.51
C VAL A 104 -20.61 -7.22 -8.88
N TYR A 105 -20.50 -5.89 -8.89
CA TYR A 105 -20.46 -5.07 -10.10
C TYR A 105 -19.10 -4.38 -10.26
N SER A 106 -18.58 -4.35 -11.49
CA SER A 106 -17.32 -3.66 -11.82
C SER A 106 -17.57 -2.36 -12.59
N GLY A 107 -16.79 -1.33 -12.29
CA GLY A 107 -16.93 0.00 -12.90
C GLY A 107 -17.89 0.93 -12.16
N GLY A 108 -18.08 2.16 -12.68
CA GLY A 108 -18.97 3.15 -12.07
C GLY A 108 -20.44 2.72 -12.16
N ALA A 109 -21.20 2.91 -11.08
CA ALA A 109 -22.61 2.48 -10.99
C ALA A 109 -23.51 3.11 -12.06
N SER A 110 -23.19 4.33 -12.52
CA SER A 110 -23.89 5.04 -13.59
C SER A 110 -23.64 4.47 -15.01
N LYS A 111 -22.75 3.48 -15.16
CA LYS A 111 -22.39 2.91 -16.47
C LYS A 111 -23.05 1.56 -16.70
N SER A 112 -23.40 1.30 -17.97
CA SER A 112 -23.95 0.03 -18.44
C SER A 112 -25.21 -0.40 -17.69
N ASN A 113 -26.21 0.48 -17.66
CA ASN A 113 -27.47 0.25 -16.94
C ASN A 113 -28.66 -0.18 -17.83
N ALA A 114 -28.48 -0.15 -19.15
CA ALA A 114 -29.52 -0.53 -20.09
C ALA A 114 -29.85 -2.03 -20.01
N GLY A 115 -31.13 -2.37 -20.16
CA GLY A 115 -31.61 -3.76 -20.23
C GLY A 115 -31.95 -4.42 -18.89
N PHE A 116 -31.80 -3.71 -17.76
CA PHE A 116 -32.33 -4.18 -16.48
C PHE A 116 -33.87 -4.14 -16.49
N VAL A 117 -34.49 -5.14 -15.86
CA VAL A 117 -35.95 -5.25 -15.77
C VAL A 117 -36.34 -5.22 -14.30
N GLY A 118 -36.73 -4.05 -13.81
CA GLY A 118 -37.23 -3.87 -12.46
C GLY A 118 -38.70 -4.31 -12.32
N ARG A 119 -39.15 -4.45 -11.07
CA ARG A 119 -40.58 -4.57 -10.76
C ARG A 119 -41.27 -3.21 -10.92
N ALA A 120 -42.60 -3.19 -10.82
CA ALA A 120 -43.32 -1.92 -10.69
C ALA A 120 -42.88 -1.21 -9.39
N TYR A 121 -42.89 0.13 -9.42
CA TYR A 121 -42.72 0.91 -8.19
C TYR A 121 -43.89 0.62 -7.23
N ASP A 122 -43.61 0.64 -5.94
CA ASP A 122 -44.61 0.39 -4.90
C ASP A 122 -45.54 1.59 -4.71
N GLU A 123 -44.94 2.80 -4.74
CA GLU A 123 -45.68 4.05 -4.61
C GLU A 123 -45.02 5.15 -5.44
N LYS A 124 -45.85 6.09 -5.90
CA LYS A 124 -45.41 7.30 -6.61
C LYS A 124 -45.89 8.53 -5.85
N TYR A 125 -44.99 9.47 -5.61
CA TYR A 125 -45.27 10.72 -4.89
C TYR A 125 -45.20 11.89 -5.85
N ALA A 126 -46.33 12.54 -6.16
CA ALA A 126 -46.34 13.82 -6.88
C ALA A 126 -46.14 14.98 -5.91
N TYR A 127 -44.93 15.09 -5.34
CA TYR A 127 -44.65 15.97 -4.21
C TYR A 127 -44.71 17.47 -4.54
N GLY A 128 -44.65 17.87 -5.82
CA GLY A 128 -44.87 19.27 -6.22
C GLY A 128 -46.33 19.71 -6.32
N GLN A 129 -47.28 18.77 -6.29
CA GLN A 129 -48.69 19.03 -6.62
C GLN A 129 -49.69 18.51 -5.58
N ASP A 130 -49.35 17.48 -4.82
CA ASP A 130 -50.24 16.82 -3.85
C ASP A 130 -49.67 16.86 -2.43
N GLN A 131 -50.32 17.62 -1.53
CA GLN A 131 -49.94 17.72 -0.12
C GLN A 131 -50.00 16.38 0.62
N LEU A 132 -50.91 15.47 0.22
CA LEU A 132 -50.96 14.13 0.79
C LEU A 132 -49.76 13.30 0.32
N ALA A 133 -49.34 13.43 -0.94
CA ALA A 133 -48.12 12.78 -1.44
C ALA A 133 -46.87 13.29 -0.73
N VAL A 134 -46.75 14.60 -0.46
CA VAL A 134 -45.67 15.18 0.34
C VAL A 134 -45.65 14.58 1.74
N THR A 135 -46.80 14.51 2.41
CA THR A 135 -46.91 13.94 3.76
C THR A 135 -46.50 12.46 3.79
N ARG A 136 -46.89 11.68 2.77
CA ARG A 136 -46.50 10.27 2.64
C ARG A 136 -45.00 10.12 2.36
N LEU A 137 -44.43 10.95 1.48
CA LEU A 137 -42.99 10.95 1.21
C LEU A 137 -42.18 11.32 2.46
N ILE A 138 -42.57 12.35 3.21
CA ILE A 138 -41.93 12.69 4.50
C ILE A 138 -42.02 11.51 5.47
N LYS A 139 -43.18 10.85 5.56
CA LYS A 139 -43.34 9.68 6.41
C LYS A 139 -42.36 8.56 6.01
N ARG A 140 -42.15 8.32 4.71
CA ARG A 140 -41.16 7.34 4.22
C ARG A 140 -39.73 7.75 4.54
N LEU A 141 -39.37 9.00 4.30
CA LEU A 141 -38.00 9.47 4.57
C LEU A 141 -37.62 9.44 6.07
N LYS A 142 -38.61 9.35 6.97
CA LYS A 142 -38.42 9.11 8.41
C LYS A 142 -38.18 7.66 8.79
N GLU A 143 -38.41 6.72 7.89
CA GLU A 143 -38.19 5.28 8.14
C GLU A 143 -36.71 5.00 8.31
N THR A 144 -36.38 4.23 9.34
CA THR A 144 -35.01 3.89 9.77
C THR A 144 -34.70 2.42 9.55
N GLU A 145 -35.56 1.71 8.82
CA GLU A 145 -35.46 0.29 8.55
C GLU A 145 -34.39 -0.01 7.48
N PHE A 146 -33.77 -1.17 7.61
CA PHE A 146 -32.74 -1.67 6.71
C PHE A 146 -33.09 -3.07 6.20
N THR A 147 -32.62 -3.41 5.01
CA THR A 147 -32.74 -4.76 4.44
C THR A 147 -31.59 -5.62 4.94
N ARG A 148 -31.92 -6.80 5.49
CA ARG A 148 -30.92 -7.79 5.89
C ARG A 148 -30.28 -8.45 4.66
N ILE A 149 -28.98 -8.69 4.74
CA ILE A 149 -28.20 -9.35 3.69
C ILE A 149 -27.62 -10.68 4.16
N HIS A 150 -27.27 -11.55 3.22
CA HIS A 150 -26.48 -12.75 3.46
C HIS A 150 -24.99 -12.42 3.36
N ILE A 151 -24.23 -12.84 4.38
CA ILE A 151 -22.78 -12.75 4.38
C ILE A 151 -22.20 -13.78 3.40
N ASP A 152 -21.32 -13.30 2.52
CA ASP A 152 -20.51 -14.11 1.62
C ASP A 152 -19.06 -13.59 1.57
N GLU A 153 -18.24 -14.20 0.72
CA GLU A 153 -16.86 -13.82 0.48
C GLU A 153 -16.66 -12.36 0.01
N ASN A 154 -17.65 -11.76 -0.62
CA ASN A 154 -17.55 -10.43 -1.22
C ASN A 154 -17.78 -9.33 -0.17
N CYS A 155 -18.54 -9.60 0.89
CA CYS A 155 -18.87 -8.60 1.91
C CYS A 155 -18.29 -8.87 3.30
N ILE A 156 -17.86 -10.11 3.61
CA ILE A 156 -17.44 -10.49 4.97
C ILE A 156 -16.34 -9.60 5.56
N VAL A 157 -15.37 -9.16 4.74
CA VAL A 157 -14.26 -8.30 5.21
C VAL A 157 -14.75 -6.90 5.59
N GLY A 158 -15.69 -6.35 4.82
CA GLY A 158 -16.34 -5.07 5.14
C GLY A 158 -17.08 -5.17 6.47
N TRP A 159 -17.88 -6.21 6.65
CA TRP A 159 -18.66 -6.43 7.87
C TRP A 159 -17.78 -6.74 9.09
N ALA A 160 -16.67 -7.47 8.94
CA ALA A 160 -15.68 -7.65 10.02
C ALA A 160 -15.11 -6.29 10.46
N THR A 161 -14.78 -5.42 9.50
CA THR A 161 -14.25 -4.09 9.77
C THR A 161 -15.28 -3.21 10.50
N ALA A 162 -16.54 -3.26 10.06
CA ALA A 162 -17.64 -2.59 10.73
C ALA A 162 -17.83 -3.13 12.17
N PHE A 163 -17.75 -4.44 12.36
CA PHE A 163 -17.87 -5.08 13.66
C PHE A 163 -16.79 -4.62 14.64
N TYR A 164 -15.52 -4.63 14.26
CA TYR A 164 -14.43 -4.15 15.12
C TYR A 164 -14.49 -2.65 15.41
N LYS A 165 -15.14 -1.87 14.54
CA LYS A 165 -15.42 -0.46 14.82
C LYS A 165 -16.55 -0.31 15.86
N ALA A 166 -17.59 -1.13 15.76
CA ALA A 166 -18.72 -1.13 16.69
C ALA A 166 -18.35 -1.71 18.06
N VAL A 167 -17.50 -2.74 18.08
CA VAL A 167 -17.01 -3.43 19.29
C VAL A 167 -15.47 -3.47 19.28
N PRO A 168 -14.80 -2.39 19.73
CA PRO A 168 -13.34 -2.26 19.63
C PRO A 168 -12.51 -3.31 20.37
N THR A 169 -13.11 -4.06 21.30
CA THR A 169 -12.46 -5.14 22.06
C THR A 169 -12.67 -6.52 21.43
N ALA A 170 -13.52 -6.63 20.42
CA ALA A 170 -13.82 -7.89 19.76
C ALA A 170 -12.64 -8.38 18.89
N ARG A 171 -12.55 -9.69 18.74
CA ARG A 171 -11.54 -10.41 17.94
C ARG A 171 -12.21 -11.25 16.86
N LYS A 172 -11.39 -11.89 16.02
CA LYS A 172 -11.85 -12.77 14.94
C LYS A 172 -12.84 -13.83 15.43
N GLU A 173 -12.57 -14.43 16.59
CA GLU A 173 -13.47 -15.42 17.22
C GLU A 173 -14.88 -14.88 17.47
N ASP A 174 -15.00 -13.63 17.89
CA ASP A 174 -16.28 -12.99 18.21
C ASP A 174 -17.09 -12.66 16.95
N PHE A 175 -16.41 -12.50 15.81
CA PHE A 175 -17.06 -12.20 14.53
C PHE A 175 -17.43 -13.46 13.76
N ILE A 176 -16.46 -14.33 13.43
CA ILE A 176 -16.74 -15.54 12.66
C ILE A 176 -17.23 -16.67 13.57
N GLY A 177 -16.51 -16.96 14.65
CA GLY A 177 -16.75 -18.12 15.50
C GLY A 177 -16.58 -19.48 14.79
N ASP A 178 -16.65 -20.54 15.57
CA ASP A 178 -16.65 -21.94 15.16
C ASP A 178 -17.27 -22.78 16.29
N ASP A 179 -18.24 -23.64 15.99
CA ASP A 179 -18.92 -24.53 16.94
C ASP A 179 -18.55 -26.02 16.75
N THR A 180 -17.69 -26.32 15.76
CA THR A 180 -17.28 -27.68 15.38
C THR A 180 -16.04 -28.18 16.12
N GLY A 181 -15.19 -27.26 16.63
CA GLY A 181 -13.97 -27.57 17.39
C GLY A 181 -14.16 -27.88 18.87
N LYS A 182 -13.05 -28.06 19.59
CA LYS A 182 -12.98 -28.14 21.06
C LYS A 182 -13.17 -26.77 21.69
N HIS A 183 -12.51 -25.74 21.15
CA HIS A 183 -12.86 -24.35 21.46
C HIS A 183 -14.11 -23.97 20.66
N LYS A 184 -15.16 -23.55 21.36
CA LYS A 184 -16.47 -23.25 20.76
C LYS A 184 -16.87 -21.82 21.06
N THR A 185 -16.99 -21.02 20.01
CA THR A 185 -17.48 -19.64 20.08
C THR A 185 -18.48 -19.43 18.97
N ILE A 186 -19.66 -18.94 19.31
CA ILE A 186 -20.67 -18.54 18.33
C ILE A 186 -20.39 -17.09 17.96
N GLY A 187 -19.91 -16.87 16.74
CA GLY A 187 -19.58 -15.53 16.25
C GLY A 187 -20.80 -14.73 15.79
N GLU A 188 -20.64 -13.42 15.70
CA GLU A 188 -21.65 -12.45 15.24
C GLU A 188 -22.29 -12.85 13.90
N ILE A 189 -21.54 -13.40 12.94
CA ILE A 189 -22.16 -13.80 11.66
C ILE A 189 -23.10 -15.00 11.82
N ARG A 190 -22.92 -15.84 12.85
CA ARG A 190 -23.73 -17.06 13.09
C ARG A 190 -24.91 -16.80 14.02
N ASN A 191 -24.75 -15.90 14.98
CA ASN A 191 -25.84 -15.44 15.84
C ASN A 191 -25.76 -13.92 16.01
N PRO A 192 -26.24 -13.16 15.00
CA PRO A 192 -26.14 -11.70 15.00
C PRO A 192 -26.81 -11.08 16.21
N SER A 193 -26.04 -10.28 16.95
CA SER A 193 -26.49 -9.55 18.14
C SER A 193 -26.29 -8.05 17.99
N VAL A 194 -25.17 -7.64 17.40
CA VAL A 194 -24.83 -6.24 17.10
C VAL A 194 -25.44 -5.82 15.76
N PHE A 195 -25.45 -6.72 14.78
CA PHE A 195 -25.95 -6.49 13.42
C PHE A 195 -27.19 -7.32 13.11
N ALA A 196 -27.98 -7.66 14.12
CA ALA A 196 -29.23 -8.43 13.98
C ALA A 196 -30.20 -7.83 12.95
N GLU A 197 -30.22 -6.50 12.83
CA GLU A 197 -31.04 -5.75 11.88
C GLU A 197 -30.47 -5.73 10.45
N TYR A 198 -29.19 -6.08 10.26
CA TYR A 198 -28.50 -5.89 8.98
C TYR A 198 -28.04 -7.17 8.29
N ILE A 199 -27.81 -8.26 9.03
CA ILE A 199 -27.28 -9.51 8.44
C ILE A 199 -28.14 -10.70 8.84
N TYR A 200 -28.40 -11.62 7.92
CA TYR A 200 -28.96 -12.93 8.25
C TYR A 200 -27.89 -13.83 8.88
N PRO A 201 -28.28 -14.75 9.80
CA PRO A 201 -27.35 -15.74 10.33
C PRO A 201 -26.73 -16.57 9.21
N TYR A 202 -25.40 -16.62 9.17
CA TYR A 202 -24.64 -17.47 8.27
C TYR A 202 -24.90 -18.93 8.60
N LYS A 203 -25.36 -19.70 7.60
CA LYS A 203 -25.79 -21.09 7.77
C LYS A 203 -24.71 -22.12 7.45
N GLY A 204 -23.53 -21.69 6.98
CA GLY A 204 -22.44 -22.62 6.67
C GLY A 204 -21.91 -23.28 7.93
N THR A 205 -21.67 -24.58 7.85
CA THR A 205 -21.22 -25.40 8.99
C THR A 205 -19.79 -25.08 9.39
N SER A 206 -18.92 -24.73 8.45
CA SER A 206 -17.52 -24.37 8.69
C SER A 206 -17.16 -23.03 8.06
N ASN A 207 -15.94 -22.58 8.32
CA ASN A 207 -15.39 -21.33 7.81
C ASN A 207 -14.63 -21.49 6.48
N VAL A 208 -14.60 -22.69 5.87
CA VAL A 208 -13.87 -22.99 4.63
C VAL A 208 -14.26 -22.08 3.46
N LYS A 209 -15.54 -21.66 3.39
CA LYS A 209 -16.01 -20.70 2.38
C LYS A 209 -15.18 -19.39 2.36
N PHE A 210 -14.59 -19.01 3.49
CA PHE A 210 -13.80 -17.80 3.65
C PHE A 210 -12.28 -18.06 3.72
N GLN A 211 -11.81 -19.26 3.33
CA GLN A 211 -10.42 -19.70 3.51
C GLN A 211 -9.37 -18.72 2.95
N TYR A 212 -9.67 -18.05 1.84
CA TYR A 212 -8.76 -17.12 1.17
C TYR A 212 -8.87 -15.70 1.71
N LEU A 213 -9.68 -15.45 2.73
CA LEU A 213 -9.87 -14.14 3.37
C LEU A 213 -9.50 -14.16 4.85
N MET A 214 -9.05 -15.31 5.39
CA MET A 214 -8.83 -15.48 6.82
C MET A 214 -7.85 -14.48 7.43
N ASP A 215 -6.81 -14.14 6.68
CA ASP A 215 -5.82 -13.12 7.04
C ASP A 215 -6.47 -11.72 7.17
N LYS A 216 -7.40 -11.40 6.27
CA LYS A 216 -8.18 -10.16 6.26
C LYS A 216 -9.26 -10.10 7.32
N LEU A 217 -9.59 -11.18 8.00
CA LEU A 217 -10.62 -11.20 9.05
C LEU A 217 -10.06 -10.93 10.45
N ASN A 218 -8.74 -10.94 10.63
CA ASN A 218 -8.11 -10.57 11.90
C ASN A 218 -8.43 -9.11 12.29
N ASP A 219 -8.46 -8.82 13.59
CA ASP A 219 -8.63 -7.46 14.08
C ASP A 219 -7.40 -6.59 13.73
N THR A 220 -7.53 -5.26 13.88
CA THR A 220 -6.48 -4.32 13.47
C THR A 220 -5.14 -4.56 14.19
N LEU A 221 -5.15 -5.02 15.44
CA LEU A 221 -3.94 -5.30 16.21
C LEU A 221 -3.32 -6.64 15.76
N GLN A 222 -4.12 -7.69 15.61
CA GLN A 222 -3.63 -9.00 15.17
C GLN A 222 -3.09 -8.96 13.73
N LYS A 223 -3.75 -8.26 12.79
CA LYS A 223 -3.23 -8.04 11.43
C LYS A 223 -1.82 -7.44 11.42
N LYS A 224 -1.55 -6.52 12.35
CA LYS A 224 -0.23 -5.87 12.48
C LYS A 224 0.83 -6.78 13.08
N ASN A 225 0.45 -7.66 14.01
CA ASN A 225 1.38 -8.53 14.73
C ASN A 225 1.72 -9.80 13.94
N LEU A 226 0.72 -10.38 13.27
CA LEU A 226 0.89 -11.63 12.52
C LEU A 226 1.45 -11.38 11.12
N GLY A 227 1.15 -10.23 10.51
CA GLY A 227 1.46 -9.98 9.10
C GLY A 227 0.40 -10.59 8.18
N ALA A 228 0.58 -10.45 6.87
CA ALA A 228 -0.28 -11.07 5.85
C ALA A 228 0.39 -12.32 5.28
N PHE A 229 -0.37 -13.41 5.13
CA PHE A 229 0.10 -14.75 4.74
C PHE A 229 -0.52 -15.28 3.43
N TYR A 230 -1.42 -14.51 2.79
CA TYR A 230 -2.14 -15.02 1.63
C TYR A 230 -1.22 -15.17 0.41
N THR A 231 -1.22 -16.37 -0.17
CA THR A 231 -0.59 -16.66 -1.47
C THR A 231 -1.66 -16.85 -2.55
N PRO A 232 -1.62 -16.11 -3.66
CA PRO A 232 -2.52 -16.31 -4.79
C PRO A 232 -2.35 -17.69 -5.44
N GLU A 233 -3.46 -18.34 -5.77
CA GLU A 233 -3.47 -19.70 -6.34
C GLU A 233 -2.64 -19.82 -7.64
N PRO A 234 -2.76 -18.92 -8.64
CA PRO A 234 -1.92 -18.99 -9.85
C PRO A 234 -0.42 -18.89 -9.57
N TYR A 235 -0.03 -18.21 -8.48
CA TYR A 235 1.39 -18.07 -8.10
C TYR A 235 1.87 -19.29 -7.31
N ALA A 236 1.03 -19.84 -6.43
CA ALA A 236 1.29 -21.09 -5.74
C ALA A 236 1.54 -22.22 -6.76
N GLU A 237 0.62 -22.41 -7.71
CA GLU A 237 0.74 -23.41 -8.79
C GLU A 237 2.05 -23.25 -9.58
N LYS A 238 2.41 -22.01 -9.95
CA LYS A 238 3.66 -21.75 -10.65
C LYS A 238 4.88 -22.09 -9.80
N SER A 239 4.84 -21.80 -8.49
CA SER A 239 5.94 -22.13 -7.58
C SER A 239 6.11 -23.63 -7.31
N HIS A 240 5.11 -24.47 -7.60
CA HIS A 240 5.27 -25.93 -7.53
C HIS A 240 6.33 -26.45 -8.51
N GLU A 241 6.63 -25.73 -9.59
CA GLU A 241 7.76 -26.07 -10.47
C GLU A 241 9.09 -26.04 -9.68
N LEU A 242 9.30 -25.04 -8.83
CA LEU A 242 10.48 -24.93 -7.97
C LEU A 242 10.48 -26.02 -6.88
N LEU A 243 9.32 -26.31 -6.31
CA LEU A 243 9.17 -27.42 -5.36
C LEU A 243 9.56 -28.76 -6.00
N ARG A 244 9.06 -29.05 -7.20
CA ARG A 244 9.39 -30.28 -7.93
C ARG A 244 10.85 -30.35 -8.33
N MET A 245 11.49 -29.20 -8.63
CA MET A 245 12.95 -29.13 -8.78
C MET A 245 13.68 -29.47 -7.48
N ALA A 246 13.18 -29.03 -6.32
CA ALA A 246 13.73 -29.39 -5.01
C ALA A 246 13.57 -30.89 -4.72
N ILE A 247 12.39 -31.47 -5.00
CA ILE A 247 12.12 -32.92 -4.88
C ILE A 247 13.07 -33.71 -5.79
N GLY A 248 13.32 -33.23 -7.01
CA GLY A 248 14.28 -33.86 -7.94
C GLY A 248 15.73 -33.86 -7.45
N ARG A 249 16.07 -33.10 -6.39
CA ARG A 249 17.40 -33.13 -5.75
C ARG A 249 17.51 -34.17 -4.64
N VAL A 250 16.41 -34.81 -4.24
CA VAL A 250 16.39 -35.83 -3.20
C VAL A 250 17.23 -37.03 -3.66
N PRO A 251 18.26 -37.46 -2.89
CA PRO A 251 19.06 -38.62 -3.25
C PRO A 251 18.21 -39.89 -3.38
N ALA A 252 18.58 -40.76 -4.32
CA ALA A 252 17.91 -42.04 -4.48
C ALA A 252 18.00 -42.87 -3.19
N GLY A 253 16.83 -43.30 -2.68
CA GLY A 253 16.72 -44.07 -1.44
C GLY A 253 16.51 -43.22 -0.18
N ASN A 254 16.61 -41.89 -0.26
CA ASN A 254 16.23 -41.01 0.82
C ASN A 254 14.71 -40.76 0.83
N ASP A 255 14.14 -40.61 2.02
CA ASP A 255 12.83 -39.96 2.19
C ASP A 255 13.02 -38.44 2.10
N TYR A 256 11.91 -37.70 2.06
CA TYR A 256 11.93 -36.25 2.15
C TYR A 256 10.70 -35.71 2.87
N VAL A 257 10.80 -34.50 3.39
CA VAL A 257 9.66 -33.76 3.94
C VAL A 257 9.62 -32.36 3.36
N ILE A 258 8.40 -31.89 3.12
CA ILE A 258 8.09 -30.52 2.73
C ILE A 258 7.55 -29.82 3.97
N ILE A 259 8.23 -28.79 4.46
CA ILE A 259 7.82 -28.10 5.69
C ILE A 259 7.39 -26.67 5.34
N ASP A 260 6.13 -26.36 5.66
CA ASP A 260 5.62 -24.98 5.70
C ASP A 260 5.29 -24.62 7.16
N ARG A 261 6.06 -23.68 7.71
CA ARG A 261 5.94 -23.23 9.11
C ARG A 261 4.88 -22.14 9.29
N CYS A 262 4.30 -21.65 8.20
CA CYS A 262 3.36 -20.54 8.15
C CYS A 262 2.31 -20.72 7.03
N ALA A 263 1.77 -21.93 6.90
CA ALA A 263 0.88 -22.35 5.81
C ALA A 263 -0.44 -21.57 5.72
N GLY A 264 -0.83 -20.86 6.79
CA GLY A 264 -2.12 -20.21 6.88
C GLY A 264 -3.25 -21.22 6.72
N THR A 265 -4.07 -21.06 5.67
CA THR A 265 -5.13 -22.02 5.31
C THR A 265 -4.68 -23.14 4.36
N GLY A 266 -3.40 -23.19 3.98
CA GLY A 266 -2.83 -24.21 3.08
C GLY A 266 -2.92 -23.87 1.60
N ASN A 267 -2.95 -22.57 1.24
CA ASN A 267 -3.08 -22.15 -0.16
C ASN A 267 -1.85 -22.51 -1.01
N LEU A 268 -0.66 -22.59 -0.40
CA LEU A 268 0.57 -22.91 -1.11
C LEU A 268 0.60 -24.40 -1.53
N GLU A 269 -0.03 -25.26 -0.73
CA GLU A 269 -0.14 -26.70 -0.93
C GLU A 269 -1.32 -27.09 -1.82
N LYS A 270 -2.24 -26.15 -2.06
CA LYS A 270 -3.38 -26.40 -2.93
C LYS A 270 -2.89 -26.69 -4.35
N GLY A 271 -3.27 -27.84 -4.91
CA GLY A 271 -2.85 -28.27 -6.24
C GLY A 271 -1.65 -29.24 -6.25
N LEU A 272 -1.03 -29.49 -5.10
CA LEU A 272 -0.09 -30.60 -4.94
C LEU A 272 -0.79 -31.96 -5.10
N THR A 273 -0.05 -32.94 -5.60
CA THR A 273 -0.51 -34.32 -5.73
C THR A 273 -0.66 -34.99 -4.36
N ASP A 274 -1.44 -36.08 -4.28
CA ASP A 274 -1.60 -36.83 -3.03
C ASP A 274 -0.26 -37.40 -2.52
N GLU A 275 0.67 -37.72 -3.41
CA GLU A 275 2.05 -38.06 -3.01
C GLU A 275 2.69 -36.86 -2.34
N GLU A 276 2.79 -35.73 -3.05
CA GLU A 276 3.53 -34.55 -2.55
C GLU A 276 2.96 -34.10 -1.20
N LEU A 277 1.62 -34.11 -1.05
CA LEU A 277 0.93 -33.80 0.20
C LEU A 277 1.32 -34.77 1.33
N SER A 278 1.46 -36.07 1.05
CA SER A 278 1.86 -37.08 2.05
C SER A 278 3.29 -36.88 2.60
N HIS A 279 4.06 -35.97 2.01
CA HIS A 279 5.36 -35.50 2.50
C HIS A 279 5.30 -34.16 3.24
N CYS A 280 4.14 -33.49 3.28
CA CYS A 280 3.98 -32.16 3.88
C CYS A 280 3.83 -32.20 5.42
N ILE A 281 4.54 -31.29 6.09
CA ILE A 281 4.40 -30.94 7.51
C ILE A 281 3.98 -29.48 7.57
N LEU A 282 2.74 -29.22 7.98
CA LEU A 282 2.15 -27.89 7.93
C LEU A 282 1.92 -27.30 9.31
N SER A 283 2.10 -26.00 9.45
CA SER A 283 1.75 -25.27 10.65
C SER A 283 1.27 -23.86 10.36
N THR A 284 0.37 -23.36 11.21
CA THR A 284 -0.02 -21.96 11.25
C THR A 284 -0.24 -21.56 12.71
N VAL A 285 0.14 -20.32 13.03
CA VAL A 285 0.00 -19.79 14.39
C VAL A 285 -1.41 -19.29 14.68
N GLU A 286 -2.25 -19.03 13.66
CA GLU A 286 -3.61 -18.51 13.83
C GLU A 286 -4.62 -19.67 13.90
N TYR A 287 -5.46 -19.65 14.93
CA TYR A 287 -6.30 -20.79 15.27
C TYR A 287 -7.39 -21.09 14.24
N TYR A 288 -8.08 -20.08 13.72
CA TYR A 288 -9.14 -20.31 12.74
C TYR A 288 -8.59 -20.72 11.38
N GLU A 289 -7.40 -20.25 11.02
CA GLU A 289 -6.65 -20.76 9.87
C GLU A 289 -6.26 -22.23 10.05
N TYR A 290 -5.78 -22.62 11.25
CA TYR A 290 -5.48 -24.01 11.58
C TYR A 290 -6.71 -24.92 11.41
N LYS A 291 -7.89 -24.48 11.88
CA LYS A 291 -9.15 -25.24 11.71
C LYS A 291 -9.51 -25.46 10.25
N VAL A 292 -9.43 -24.40 9.44
CA VAL A 292 -9.71 -24.47 7.99
C VAL A 292 -8.70 -25.37 7.28
N MET A 293 -7.40 -25.21 7.58
CA MET A 293 -6.34 -26.05 7.01
C MET A 293 -6.52 -27.52 7.38
N GLN A 294 -6.86 -27.82 8.63
CA GLN A 294 -7.13 -29.18 9.10
C GLN A 294 -8.30 -29.83 8.35
N GLU A 295 -9.37 -29.08 8.08
CA GLU A 295 -10.53 -29.57 7.33
C GLU A 295 -10.19 -29.87 5.86
N ILE A 296 -9.35 -29.05 5.22
CA ILE A 296 -9.02 -29.16 3.79
C ILE A 296 -7.92 -30.20 3.53
N LEU A 297 -6.87 -30.20 4.35
CA LEU A 297 -5.61 -30.92 4.10
C LEU A 297 -5.28 -31.99 5.14
N GLY A 298 -5.92 -31.99 6.31
CA GLY A 298 -5.49 -32.80 7.45
C GLY A 298 -5.44 -34.31 7.21
N SER A 299 -6.29 -34.86 6.34
CA SER A 299 -6.27 -36.29 5.98
C SER A 299 -5.26 -36.66 4.90
N LYS A 300 -4.65 -35.67 4.25
CA LYS A 300 -3.75 -35.84 3.10
C LYS A 300 -2.29 -35.62 3.46
N VAL A 301 -2.03 -34.77 4.45
CA VAL A 301 -0.68 -34.38 4.83
C VAL A 301 -0.03 -35.32 5.82
N ARG A 302 1.31 -35.31 5.87
CA ARG A 302 2.07 -36.14 6.82
C ARG A 302 1.79 -35.76 8.25
N HIS A 303 1.88 -34.46 8.55
CA HIS A 303 1.61 -33.89 9.87
C HIS A 303 1.01 -32.49 9.75
N ILE A 304 0.12 -32.15 10.68
CA ILE A 304 -0.18 -30.77 11.04
C ILE A 304 0.43 -30.52 12.42
N ILE A 305 0.92 -29.31 12.68
CA ILE A 305 1.45 -28.91 13.99
C ILE A 305 0.51 -27.91 14.66
N PRO A 306 -0.07 -28.25 15.84
CA PRO A 306 -0.01 -29.54 16.51
C PRO A 306 -0.85 -30.62 15.79
N PRO A 307 -0.56 -31.93 15.98
CA PRO A 307 -1.24 -33.01 15.23
C PRO A 307 -2.72 -33.17 15.57
N ILE A 308 -3.11 -32.80 16.79
CA ILE A 308 -4.48 -32.89 17.27
C ILE A 308 -4.84 -31.60 18.00
N GLU A 309 -6.12 -31.25 17.94
CA GLU A 309 -6.69 -30.18 18.75
C GLU A 309 -6.96 -30.71 20.18
N ALA A 310 -6.20 -30.21 21.14
CA ALA A 310 -6.37 -30.43 22.58
C ALA A 310 -7.06 -29.23 23.25
N ASP A 311 -7.53 -29.41 24.49
CA ASP A 311 -8.29 -28.37 25.22
C ASP A 311 -7.49 -27.07 25.43
N ASP A 312 -6.15 -27.13 25.39
CA ASP A 312 -5.25 -25.98 25.54
C ASP A 312 -4.58 -25.54 24.22
N THR A 313 -5.04 -26.07 23.07
CA THR A 313 -4.53 -25.68 21.75
C THR A 313 -4.86 -24.24 21.42
N PHE A 314 -6.06 -23.78 21.79
CA PHE A 314 -6.45 -22.38 21.64
C PHE A 314 -5.78 -21.51 22.73
N ASN A 315 -5.08 -20.46 22.29
CA ASN A 315 -4.48 -19.46 23.16
C ASN A 315 -4.73 -18.06 22.61
N ALA A 316 -5.86 -17.45 23.00
CA ALA A 316 -6.21 -16.06 22.65
C ALA A 316 -6.21 -15.76 21.13
N GLY A 317 -6.70 -16.72 20.32
CA GLY A 317 -6.71 -16.66 18.86
C GLY A 317 -5.51 -17.34 18.19
N LEU A 318 -4.51 -17.76 18.97
CA LEU A 318 -3.32 -18.44 18.46
C LEU A 318 -3.34 -19.92 18.80
N VAL A 319 -2.50 -20.69 18.09
CA VAL A 319 -2.29 -22.11 18.31
C VAL A 319 -1.06 -22.31 19.20
N ARG A 320 -1.24 -22.94 20.37
CA ARG A 320 -0.13 -23.28 21.27
C ARG A 320 0.84 -24.26 20.59
N GLY A 321 2.14 -23.99 20.69
CA GLY A 321 3.18 -24.85 20.11
C GLY A 321 3.35 -24.74 18.58
N ALA A 322 2.63 -23.83 17.92
CA ALA A 322 2.73 -23.58 16.48
C ALA A 322 3.46 -22.26 16.13
N ASP A 323 3.99 -21.54 17.13
CA ASP A 323 4.78 -20.33 16.88
C ASP A 323 6.17 -20.70 16.35
N ALA A 324 6.35 -20.61 15.04
CA ALA A 324 7.61 -20.86 14.36
C ALA A 324 8.80 -20.02 14.87
N LEU A 325 8.54 -18.94 15.61
CA LEU A 325 9.56 -18.08 16.20
C LEU A 325 10.01 -18.51 17.61
N SER A 326 9.39 -19.54 18.17
CA SER A 326 9.64 -20.03 19.52
C SER A 326 10.69 -21.14 19.56
N GLU A 327 11.36 -21.28 20.71
CA GLU A 327 12.28 -22.41 20.97
C GLU A 327 11.54 -23.76 20.99
N GLU A 328 10.28 -23.76 21.47
CA GLU A 328 9.43 -24.94 21.52
C GLU A 328 9.20 -25.52 20.12
N TYR A 329 8.94 -24.66 19.13
CA TYR A 329 8.67 -25.09 17.76
C TYR A 329 9.92 -25.66 17.06
N ILE A 330 11.08 -25.02 17.26
CA ILE A 330 12.36 -25.51 16.70
C ILE A 330 12.69 -26.90 17.23
N ASN A 331 12.39 -27.14 18.51
CA ASN A 331 12.63 -28.41 19.19
C ASN A 331 11.42 -29.35 19.15
N ASN A 332 10.42 -29.08 18.29
CA ASN A 332 9.23 -29.89 18.21
C ASN A 332 9.60 -31.33 17.78
N PRO A 333 9.27 -32.36 18.59
CA PRO A 333 9.70 -33.74 18.33
C PRO A 333 9.15 -34.31 17.01
N VAL A 334 7.98 -33.87 16.57
CA VAL A 334 7.36 -34.31 15.31
C VAL A 334 8.17 -33.84 14.11
N ILE A 335 8.71 -32.61 14.18
CA ILE A 335 9.56 -32.04 13.13
C ILE A 335 10.99 -32.61 13.25
N LYS A 336 11.52 -32.63 14.46
CA LYS A 336 12.90 -33.03 14.77
C LYS A 336 13.22 -34.47 14.36
N GLN A 337 12.29 -35.40 14.42
CA GLN A 337 12.54 -36.76 13.94
C GLN A 337 12.99 -36.82 12.46
N TYR A 338 12.58 -35.84 11.64
CA TYR A 338 12.99 -35.74 10.23
C TYR A 338 14.24 -34.88 10.06
N VAL A 339 14.31 -33.71 10.72
CA VAL A 339 15.51 -32.84 10.64
C VAL A 339 16.69 -33.39 11.43
N ASP A 340 16.55 -34.42 12.25
CA ASP A 340 17.70 -35.12 12.86
C ASP A 340 18.06 -36.41 12.09
N ASP A 341 17.34 -36.80 11.04
CA ASP A 341 17.62 -38.00 10.23
C ASP A 341 18.53 -37.73 9.02
N PRO A 342 19.70 -38.39 8.97
CA PRO A 342 20.53 -38.70 7.82
C PRO A 342 19.94 -38.64 6.43
N ASN A 343 18.95 -39.52 6.31
CA ASN A 343 18.44 -40.08 5.07
C ASN A 343 17.08 -39.48 4.73
N CYS A 344 16.71 -38.39 5.42
CA CYS A 344 15.57 -37.57 5.09
C CYS A 344 16.07 -36.22 4.54
N THR A 345 15.62 -35.86 3.34
CA THR A 345 15.94 -34.55 2.73
C THR A 345 14.91 -33.51 3.19
N ILE A 346 15.38 -32.34 3.61
CA ILE A 346 14.51 -31.26 4.07
C ILE A 346 14.26 -30.28 2.93
N ILE A 347 12.98 -30.04 2.64
CA ILE A 347 12.55 -28.99 1.72
C ILE A 347 11.68 -28.02 2.52
N LEU A 348 12.17 -26.81 2.75
CA LEU A 348 11.33 -25.73 3.24
C LEU A 348 10.58 -25.11 2.06
N PHE A 349 9.27 -25.00 2.15
CA PHE A 349 8.44 -24.37 1.12
C PHE A 349 7.41 -23.48 1.81
N GLU A 350 7.64 -22.16 1.79
CA GLU A 350 6.80 -21.25 2.58
C GLU A 350 6.73 -19.83 2.00
N ASN A 351 5.65 -19.14 2.36
CA ASN A 351 5.49 -17.69 2.16
C ASN A 351 5.43 -16.98 3.53
N PRO A 352 6.57 -16.61 4.11
CA PRO A 352 6.62 -15.99 5.43
C PRO A 352 5.83 -14.68 5.52
N PRO A 353 5.27 -14.35 6.70
CA PRO A 353 4.55 -13.11 6.89
C PRO A 353 5.42 -11.87 6.67
N TYR A 354 4.86 -10.91 5.94
CA TYR A 354 5.47 -9.59 5.77
C TYR A 354 5.03 -8.63 6.88
N ALA A 355 5.92 -8.36 7.84
CA ALA A 355 5.70 -7.33 8.84
C ALA A 355 6.97 -6.47 9.05
N GLU A 356 6.85 -5.17 8.76
CA GLU A 356 7.89 -4.18 9.07
C GLU A 356 7.41 -3.18 10.14
N THR A 357 8.03 -3.29 11.31
CA THR A 357 7.74 -2.45 12.47
C THR A 357 8.16 -0.98 12.34
N THR A 358 8.90 -0.63 11.29
CA THR A 358 9.42 0.73 11.04
C THR A 358 8.66 1.50 9.95
N SER A 359 7.60 0.91 9.38
CA SER A 359 6.82 1.56 8.32
C SER A 359 6.19 2.89 8.78
N ALA A 360 6.06 3.84 7.86
CA ALA A 360 5.50 5.18 8.12
C ALA A 360 4.09 5.12 8.73
N GLU A 361 3.32 4.11 8.33
CA GLU A 361 1.97 3.84 8.82
C GLU A 361 1.95 3.49 10.31
N HIS A 362 2.97 2.77 10.81
CA HIS A 362 3.10 2.44 12.24
C HIS A 362 3.45 3.67 13.09
N GLN A 363 4.19 4.63 12.53
CA GLN A 363 4.53 5.88 13.20
C GLN A 363 3.33 6.83 13.28
N ARG A 364 2.50 6.90 12.22
CA ARG A 364 1.29 7.75 12.18
C ARG A 364 0.24 7.36 13.22
N THR A 365 0.07 6.07 13.52
CA THR A 365 -0.96 5.61 14.47
C THR A 365 -0.51 5.60 15.94
N LYS A 366 0.66 6.15 16.31
CA LYS A 366 1.25 6.09 17.68
C LYS A 366 1.25 4.68 18.31
N ALA A 367 1.23 3.62 17.50
CA ALA A 367 1.06 2.23 17.94
C ALA A 367 2.40 1.44 17.97
N SER A 368 3.52 2.13 17.79
CA SER A 368 4.87 1.53 17.68
C SER A 368 5.29 0.70 18.90
N LYS A 369 4.74 0.96 20.10
CA LYS A 369 5.08 0.23 21.33
C LYS A 369 4.35 -1.12 21.49
N LYS A 370 3.22 -1.36 20.80
CA LYS A 370 2.48 -2.63 20.87
C LYS A 370 2.71 -3.56 19.66
N SER A 371 3.31 -3.06 18.59
CA SER A 371 3.47 -3.72 17.27
C SER A 371 4.83 -4.44 17.09
N SER A 372 5.50 -4.81 18.18
CA SER A 372 6.86 -5.37 18.14
C SER A 372 7.05 -6.63 19.00
N THR A 373 5.96 -7.29 19.40
CA THR A 373 6.00 -8.48 20.27
C THR A 373 6.85 -9.61 19.69
N TRP A 374 6.84 -9.78 18.36
CA TRP A 374 7.70 -10.76 17.69
C TRP A 374 9.20 -10.42 17.77
N LYS A 375 9.59 -9.15 18.01
CA LYS A 375 11.02 -8.78 18.14
C LYS A 375 11.69 -9.29 19.41
N SER A 376 10.88 -9.71 20.39
CA SER A 376 11.30 -10.38 21.62
C SER A 376 11.18 -11.91 21.52
N SER A 377 10.84 -12.46 20.36
CA SER A 377 10.81 -13.91 20.17
C SER A 377 12.20 -14.51 20.31
N TYR A 378 12.23 -15.81 20.60
CA TYR A 378 13.47 -16.57 20.75
C TYR A 378 14.34 -16.47 19.49
N LEU A 379 13.79 -16.77 18.30
CA LEU A 379 14.52 -16.72 17.04
C LEU A 379 15.13 -15.35 16.75
N VAL A 380 14.40 -14.26 17.04
CA VAL A 380 14.94 -12.92 16.82
C VAL A 380 16.05 -12.61 17.82
N GLY A 381 15.94 -13.11 19.05
CA GLY A 381 17.01 -13.08 20.04
C GLY A 381 18.28 -13.76 19.54
N GLU A 382 18.16 -14.99 19.04
CA GLU A 382 19.29 -15.75 18.48
C GLU A 382 19.89 -15.08 17.23
N MET A 383 19.03 -14.66 16.28
CA MET A 383 19.47 -13.95 15.08
C MET A 383 20.27 -12.69 15.42
N LYS A 384 19.87 -11.92 16.45
CA LYS A 384 20.57 -10.71 16.90
C LYS A 384 21.94 -10.99 17.53
N LYS A 385 22.23 -12.22 17.95
CA LYS A 385 23.57 -12.60 18.43
C LYS A 385 24.57 -12.67 17.27
N GLN A 386 24.10 -13.05 16.08
CA GLN A 386 24.93 -13.23 14.89
C GLN A 386 24.89 -12.02 13.95
N LEU A 387 23.73 -11.35 13.83
CA LEU A 387 23.47 -10.29 12.88
C LEU A 387 23.12 -8.98 13.58
N LYS A 388 23.46 -7.85 12.95
CA LYS A 388 23.17 -6.50 13.46
C LYS A 388 22.53 -5.63 12.38
N GLY A 389 21.82 -4.59 12.81
CA GLY A 389 21.28 -3.56 11.92
C GLY A 389 19.84 -3.83 11.46
N THR A 390 19.49 -3.30 10.29
CA THR A 390 18.10 -3.31 9.79
C THR A 390 17.59 -4.69 9.40
N VAL A 391 18.48 -5.64 9.11
CA VAL A 391 18.13 -7.04 8.80
C VAL A 391 17.32 -7.70 9.92
N THR A 392 17.51 -7.29 11.19
CA THR A 392 16.80 -7.86 12.34
C THR A 392 15.43 -7.22 12.61
N ASN A 393 15.00 -6.27 11.77
CA ASN A 393 13.73 -5.54 11.93
C ASN A 393 12.63 -6.02 10.97
N ASP A 394 12.93 -7.02 10.14
CA ASP A 394 11.99 -7.66 9.21
C ASP A 394 11.62 -9.05 9.72
N LEU A 395 10.32 -9.34 9.82
CA LEU A 395 9.83 -10.63 10.30
C LEU A 395 10.18 -11.78 9.34
N GLY A 396 10.08 -11.55 8.02
CA GLY A 396 10.41 -12.56 7.02
C GLY A 396 11.87 -12.98 7.07
N ASN A 397 12.77 -12.07 7.49
CA ASN A 397 14.18 -12.41 7.69
C ASN A 397 14.40 -13.40 8.84
N ALA A 398 13.58 -13.37 9.90
CA ALA A 398 13.70 -14.34 10.99
C ALA A 398 13.33 -15.76 10.50
N PHE A 399 12.32 -15.89 9.64
CA PHE A 399 11.97 -17.14 8.97
C PHE A 399 13.08 -17.61 8.03
N ILE A 400 13.59 -16.73 7.17
CA ILE A 400 14.66 -17.07 6.23
C ILE A 400 15.92 -17.52 6.98
N TRP A 401 16.37 -16.73 7.96
CA TRP A 401 17.57 -17.04 8.75
C TRP A 401 17.42 -18.38 9.48
N SER A 402 16.31 -18.59 10.19
CA SER A 402 16.09 -19.83 10.95
C SER A 402 15.95 -21.07 10.07
N GLY A 403 15.44 -20.92 8.84
CA GLY A 403 15.39 -22.03 7.90
C GLY A 403 16.79 -22.58 7.59
N PHE A 404 17.73 -21.69 7.30
CA PHE A 404 19.13 -22.08 7.07
C PHE A 404 19.85 -22.51 8.37
N GLU A 405 19.56 -21.89 9.50
CA GLU A 405 20.27 -22.16 10.76
C GLU A 405 19.85 -23.48 11.42
N TYR A 406 18.55 -23.80 11.41
CA TYR A 406 18.00 -24.90 12.24
C TYR A 406 17.43 -26.07 11.45
N TYR A 407 17.16 -25.93 10.15
CA TYR A 407 16.47 -26.96 9.36
C TYR A 407 17.31 -27.55 8.24
N LEU A 408 17.99 -26.71 7.45
CA LEU A 408 18.81 -27.21 6.32
C LEU A 408 20.20 -27.62 6.80
N ARG A 409 20.60 -28.86 6.52
CA ARG A 409 21.78 -29.52 7.11
C ARG A 409 22.78 -29.98 6.07
N GLN A 410 22.30 -30.33 4.89
CA GLN A 410 23.11 -30.93 3.82
C GLN A 410 22.86 -30.24 2.47
N PRO A 411 23.80 -30.33 1.51
CA PRO A 411 23.68 -29.69 0.19
C PRO A 411 22.38 -29.95 -0.55
N THR A 412 21.78 -31.13 -0.39
CA THR A 412 20.54 -31.53 -1.06
C THR A 412 19.29 -30.89 -0.44
N ASP A 413 19.36 -30.45 0.82
CA ASP A 413 18.28 -29.72 1.46
C ASP A 413 18.06 -28.38 0.74
N SER A 414 16.79 -28.03 0.59
CA SER A 414 16.35 -26.97 -0.31
C SER A 414 15.39 -26.02 0.40
N TYR A 415 15.40 -24.77 -0.03
CA TYR A 415 14.49 -23.74 0.50
C TYR A 415 13.86 -22.97 -0.65
N VAL A 416 12.55 -23.19 -0.84
CA VAL A 416 11.69 -22.43 -1.74
C VAL A 416 10.95 -21.37 -0.92
N VAL A 417 11.33 -20.10 -1.05
CA VAL A 417 10.82 -19.03 -0.18
C VAL A 417 10.35 -17.81 -0.95
N TYR A 418 9.18 -17.31 -0.60
CA TYR A 418 8.69 -16.00 -1.04
C TYR A 418 9.25 -14.89 -0.16
N SER A 419 9.86 -13.87 -0.76
CA SER A 419 10.22 -12.62 -0.06
C SER A 419 10.64 -11.52 -1.04
N PRO A 420 10.46 -10.23 -0.71
CA PRO A 420 11.17 -9.16 -1.40
C PRO A 420 12.68 -9.44 -1.43
N VAL A 421 13.32 -9.28 -2.58
CA VAL A 421 14.72 -9.73 -2.79
C VAL A 421 15.77 -9.02 -1.91
N LYS A 422 15.37 -8.01 -1.12
CA LYS A 422 16.23 -7.23 -0.22
C LYS A 422 17.01 -8.08 0.79
N TYR A 423 16.46 -9.22 1.24
CA TYR A 423 17.15 -10.11 2.20
C TYR A 423 18.48 -10.60 1.63
N TRP A 424 18.52 -10.93 0.34
CA TRP A 424 19.73 -11.31 -0.37
C TRP A 424 20.47 -10.07 -0.90
N LYS A 425 19.75 -9.20 -1.61
CA LYS A 425 20.32 -8.10 -2.40
C LYS A 425 21.06 -7.04 -1.58
N ALA A 426 20.43 -6.53 -0.53
CA ALA A 426 20.94 -5.39 0.24
C ALA A 426 21.29 -5.74 1.70
N GLN A 427 20.69 -6.81 2.24
CA GLN A 427 20.88 -7.21 3.63
C GLN A 427 21.86 -8.37 3.78
N HIS A 428 22.15 -9.10 2.69
CA HIS A 428 23.17 -10.15 2.61
C HIS A 428 22.93 -11.29 3.60
N LEU A 429 21.66 -11.55 3.91
CA LEU A 429 21.23 -12.57 4.86
C LEU A 429 21.57 -13.98 4.40
N VAL A 430 21.57 -14.21 3.09
CA VAL A 430 21.76 -15.52 2.46
C VAL A 430 22.96 -15.45 1.52
N ASN A 431 23.91 -16.37 1.69
CA ASN A 431 25.07 -16.60 0.82
C ASN A 431 25.08 -18.05 0.36
N LYS A 432 23.99 -18.46 -0.28
CA LYS A 432 23.73 -19.83 -0.68
C LYS A 432 23.57 -19.90 -2.19
N LYS A 433 23.68 -21.10 -2.75
CA LYS A 433 23.57 -21.34 -4.18
C LYS A 433 22.13 -21.19 -4.64
N PHE A 434 21.90 -20.18 -5.46
CA PHE A 434 20.65 -19.96 -6.18
C PHE A 434 20.50 -21.02 -7.28
N ILE A 435 19.34 -21.66 -7.36
CA ILE A 435 19.03 -22.64 -8.42
C ILE A 435 18.14 -22.01 -9.48
N ALA A 436 16.99 -21.48 -9.06
CA ALA A 436 15.97 -20.91 -9.91
C ALA A 436 15.02 -20.03 -9.08
N GLY A 437 14.24 -19.19 -9.75
CA GLY A 437 13.28 -18.34 -9.06
C GLY A 437 12.36 -17.60 -10.02
N PHE A 438 11.24 -17.14 -9.47
CA PHE A 438 10.23 -16.35 -10.18
C PHE A 438 10.00 -15.01 -9.49
N GLY A 439 9.61 -14.00 -10.26
CA GLY A 439 9.10 -12.73 -9.78
C GLY A 439 7.60 -12.62 -10.00
N PHE A 440 6.86 -12.20 -8.98
CA PHE A 440 5.41 -12.00 -9.04
C PHE A 440 4.99 -10.60 -8.62
N ASN A 441 3.83 -10.16 -9.10
CA ASN A 441 3.25 -8.88 -8.68
C ASN A 441 2.60 -9.00 -7.30
N ARG A 442 3.14 -8.25 -6.33
CA ARG A 442 2.68 -8.23 -4.95
C ARG A 442 1.21 -7.84 -4.81
N ARG A 443 0.62 -7.09 -5.74
CA ARG A 443 -0.77 -6.60 -5.63
C ARG A 443 -1.79 -7.71 -5.35
N TRP A 444 -1.52 -8.93 -5.81
CA TRP A 444 -2.43 -10.06 -5.66
C TRP A 444 -2.35 -10.73 -4.28
N PHE A 445 -1.29 -10.46 -3.52
CA PHE A 445 -1.11 -10.89 -2.12
C PHE A 445 -1.88 -9.95 -1.17
N HIS A 446 -3.13 -9.60 -1.52
CA HIS A 446 -4.00 -8.76 -0.71
C HIS A 446 -3.48 -7.34 -0.40
N THR A 447 -2.72 -6.73 -1.30
CA THR A 447 -2.20 -5.37 -1.14
C THR A 447 -2.50 -4.49 -2.34
N ASN A 448 -2.58 -3.18 -2.12
CA ASN A 448 -2.80 -2.20 -3.19
C ASN A 448 -1.48 -1.72 -3.85
N ILE A 449 -0.34 -2.32 -3.47
CA ILE A 449 0.99 -1.90 -3.95
C ILE A 449 1.50 -2.89 -4.99
N ASP A 450 1.71 -2.39 -6.21
CA ASP A 450 2.52 -3.04 -7.23
C ASP A 450 4.00 -3.06 -6.82
N ALA A 451 4.54 -4.25 -6.62
CA ALA A 451 5.95 -4.49 -6.33
C ALA A 451 6.35 -5.92 -6.65
N CYS A 452 7.64 -6.17 -6.83
CA CYS A 452 8.16 -7.50 -7.10
C CYS A 452 8.30 -8.27 -5.78
N VAL A 453 7.63 -9.42 -5.69
CA VAL A 453 7.95 -10.47 -4.70
C VAL A 453 8.67 -11.58 -5.44
N MET A 454 9.80 -12.02 -4.90
CA MET A 454 10.57 -13.12 -5.47
C MET A 454 10.20 -14.41 -4.74
N VAL A 455 9.95 -15.49 -5.48
CA VAL A 455 10.07 -16.85 -4.93
C VAL A 455 11.39 -17.44 -5.43
N ALA A 456 12.25 -17.88 -4.53
CA ALA A 456 13.57 -18.39 -4.86
C ALA A 456 13.76 -19.80 -4.32
N LEU A 457 14.33 -20.67 -5.14
CA LEU A 457 14.85 -21.98 -4.74
C LEU A 457 16.36 -21.86 -4.45
N TRP A 458 16.71 -22.03 -3.18
CA TRP A 458 18.08 -22.09 -2.69
C TRP A 458 18.47 -23.52 -2.33
N ALA A 459 19.68 -23.91 -2.70
CA ALA A 459 20.35 -25.08 -2.15
C ALA A 459 21.09 -24.69 -0.87
N ASN A 460 21.20 -25.59 0.11
CA ASN A 460 22.09 -25.40 1.27
C ASN A 460 23.57 -25.66 0.93
N GLU A 461 24.06 -24.99 -0.12
CA GLU A 461 25.45 -24.97 -0.54
C GLU A 461 25.91 -23.52 -0.50
N ASP A 462 27.04 -23.22 0.15
CA ASP A 462 27.55 -21.85 0.19
C ASP A 462 27.95 -21.38 -1.20
N ALA A 463 27.50 -20.18 -1.57
CA ALA A 463 27.87 -19.54 -2.82
C ALA A 463 27.92 -18.02 -2.66
N GLN A 464 28.94 -17.41 -3.24
CA GLN A 464 29.04 -15.96 -3.37
C GLN A 464 28.54 -15.59 -4.76
N LEU A 465 27.38 -14.93 -4.79
CA LEU A 465 26.72 -14.50 -6.01
C LEU A 465 26.66 -12.98 -6.03
N ASP A 466 27.06 -12.40 -7.16
CA ASP A 466 26.91 -10.97 -7.45
C ASP A 466 25.57 -10.66 -8.11
N ASN A 467 25.02 -11.62 -8.85
CA ASN A 467 23.79 -11.47 -9.62
C ASN A 467 23.17 -12.83 -9.95
N PHE A 468 21.88 -12.78 -10.28
CA PHE A 468 21.14 -13.85 -10.95
C PHE A 468 19.92 -13.26 -11.68
N GLN A 469 19.23 -14.09 -12.45
CA GLN A 469 18.00 -13.74 -13.14
C GLN A 469 16.82 -14.58 -12.61
N ILE A 470 15.64 -13.98 -12.60
CA ILE A 470 14.38 -14.66 -12.29
C ILE A 470 13.38 -14.42 -13.41
N GLU A 471 12.52 -15.39 -13.71
CA GLU A 471 11.44 -15.18 -14.68
C GLU A 471 10.27 -14.45 -14.03
N GLY A 472 9.77 -13.38 -14.65
CA GLY A 472 8.64 -12.62 -14.15
C GLY A 472 7.30 -13.13 -14.68
N TYR A 473 6.28 -13.18 -13.83
CA TYR A 473 4.92 -13.52 -14.18
C TYR A 473 3.91 -12.60 -13.47
N ASP A 474 2.84 -12.18 -14.16
CA ASP A 474 1.72 -11.43 -13.57
C ASP A 474 0.38 -12.14 -13.87
N TRP A 475 -0.61 -11.97 -13.01
CA TRP A 475 -1.95 -12.52 -13.23
C TRP A 475 -2.81 -11.50 -13.96
N ASP A 476 -3.41 -11.91 -15.08
CA ASP A 476 -4.39 -11.12 -15.81
C ASP A 476 -5.80 -11.50 -15.34
N SER A 477 -6.40 -10.64 -14.52
CA SER A 477 -7.75 -10.83 -13.98
C SER A 477 -8.85 -10.84 -15.04
N LYS A 478 -8.59 -10.41 -16.28
CA LYS A 478 -9.60 -10.47 -17.37
C LYS A 478 -9.64 -11.83 -18.05
N THR A 479 -8.48 -12.47 -18.20
CA THR A 479 -8.35 -13.76 -18.87
C THR A 479 -8.22 -14.93 -17.89
N ASP A 480 -8.05 -14.61 -16.60
CA ASP A 480 -7.76 -15.54 -15.51
C ASP A 480 -6.54 -16.41 -15.80
N LYS A 481 -5.46 -15.77 -16.27
CA LYS A 481 -4.24 -16.45 -16.70
C LYS A 481 -2.99 -15.79 -16.15
N LEU A 482 -1.98 -16.62 -15.93
CA LEU A 482 -0.63 -16.18 -15.64
C LEU A 482 0.09 -15.81 -16.94
N VAL A 483 0.62 -14.60 -17.02
CA VAL A 483 1.29 -14.04 -18.20
C VAL A 483 2.76 -13.77 -17.88
N GLY A 484 3.66 -14.28 -18.72
CA GLY A 484 5.10 -14.03 -18.58
C GLY A 484 5.47 -12.60 -19.00
N VAL A 485 6.33 -11.95 -18.20
CA VAL A 485 6.84 -10.59 -18.46
C VAL A 485 8.34 -10.56 -18.80
N GLY A 486 8.98 -11.74 -18.92
CA GLY A 486 10.38 -11.90 -19.30
C GLY A 486 11.33 -12.06 -18.12
N MET A 487 12.64 -12.10 -18.41
CA MET A 487 13.70 -12.24 -17.42
C MET A 487 13.93 -10.92 -16.66
N LEU A 488 14.05 -11.02 -15.34
CA LEU A 488 14.28 -9.90 -14.44
C LEU A 488 15.66 -10.06 -13.79
N ASP A 489 16.54 -9.09 -14.04
CA ASP A 489 17.87 -9.07 -13.42
C ASP A 489 17.80 -8.70 -11.94
N VAL A 490 18.55 -9.45 -11.12
CA VAL A 490 18.75 -9.14 -9.71
C VAL A 490 20.25 -9.04 -9.45
N LYS A 491 20.72 -7.84 -9.12
CA LYS A 491 22.13 -7.55 -8.80
C LYS A 491 22.30 -7.18 -7.35
N ARG A 492 23.35 -7.68 -6.70
CA ARG A 492 23.66 -7.42 -5.29
C ARG A 492 24.12 -5.98 -5.06
N VAL A 493 23.80 -5.40 -3.90
CA VAL A 493 24.18 -4.05 -3.48
C VAL A 493 25.18 -4.16 -2.34
N TYR A 494 26.39 -3.65 -2.50
CA TYR A 494 27.48 -3.81 -1.51
C TYR A 494 27.64 -2.60 -0.59
N THR A 495 27.32 -1.42 -1.09
CA THR A 495 27.57 -0.16 -0.39
C THR A 495 26.31 0.69 -0.32
N SER A 496 26.09 1.30 0.84
CA SER A 496 24.96 2.20 1.05
C SER A 496 25.31 3.62 0.63
N VAL A 497 24.34 4.28 -0.02
CA VAL A 497 24.44 5.67 -0.47
C VAL A 497 24.91 6.62 0.64
N SER A 498 24.34 6.49 1.84
CA SER A 498 24.67 7.37 2.96
C SER A 498 26.09 7.19 3.48
N LYS A 499 26.65 5.98 3.36
CA LYS A 499 28.05 5.74 3.73
C LYS A 499 28.99 6.32 2.69
N THR A 500 28.62 6.24 1.42
CA THR A 500 29.50 6.53 0.28
C THR A 500 29.47 7.99 -0.16
N TYR A 501 28.28 8.60 -0.31
CA TYR A 501 28.13 9.89 -0.98
C TYR A 501 27.82 11.09 -0.08
N TYR A 502 27.32 10.85 1.14
CA TYR A 502 26.95 11.95 2.05
C TYR A 502 28.17 12.76 2.44
N ASP A 503 27.99 14.08 2.48
CA ASP A 503 28.99 14.99 3.03
C ASP A 503 29.02 14.87 4.57
N LYS A 504 30.16 14.42 5.09
CA LYS A 504 30.38 14.17 6.52
C LYS A 504 31.25 15.25 7.18
N ARG A 505 31.52 16.36 6.49
CA ARG A 505 32.28 17.48 7.07
C ARG A 505 31.62 17.92 8.37
N ALA A 506 32.41 18.02 9.44
CA ALA A 506 31.92 18.49 10.73
C ALA A 506 31.37 19.91 10.59
N ILE A 507 30.30 20.20 11.33
CA ILE A 507 29.73 21.55 11.41
C ILE A 507 30.20 22.16 12.74
N PRO A 508 30.94 23.27 12.69
CA PRO A 508 31.41 23.97 13.89
C PRO A 508 30.26 24.34 14.84
N ASP A 509 30.52 24.36 16.14
CA ASP A 509 29.50 24.70 17.12
C ASP A 509 28.91 26.11 16.92
N ALA A 510 29.70 27.06 16.43
CA ALA A 510 29.23 28.41 16.08
C ALA A 510 28.16 28.39 14.97
N ASP A 511 28.22 27.41 14.06
CA ASP A 511 27.28 27.25 12.95
C ASP A 511 26.08 26.38 13.32
N ARG A 512 26.02 25.82 14.55
CA ARG A 512 24.89 25.03 15.05
C ARG A 512 23.73 25.90 15.51
N ASN A 513 23.23 26.70 14.59
CA ASN A 513 22.10 27.60 14.77
C ASN A 513 21.13 27.49 13.57
N GLY A 514 19.98 28.17 13.64
CA GLY A 514 18.98 28.17 12.56
C GLY A 514 17.75 27.31 12.88
N ILE A 515 17.02 26.92 11.84
CA ILE A 515 15.75 26.18 11.95
C ILE A 515 15.87 24.70 11.59
N LEU A 516 14.83 23.94 11.94
CA LEU A 516 14.61 22.59 11.43
C LEU A 516 13.32 22.53 10.62
N CYS A 517 13.37 21.86 9.48
CA CYS A 517 12.24 21.75 8.55
C CYS A 517 11.46 20.44 8.74
N GLY A 518 10.15 20.52 8.55
CA GLY A 518 9.26 19.39 8.37
C GLY A 518 9.30 18.85 6.94
N LEU A 519 8.56 17.76 6.70
CA LEU A 519 8.46 17.16 5.36
C LEU A 519 7.77 18.09 4.34
N ASN A 520 7.01 19.08 4.78
CA ASN A 520 6.30 20.04 3.92
C ASN A 520 7.16 21.25 3.51
N GLY A 521 8.47 21.24 3.80
CA GLY A 521 9.38 22.33 3.47
C GLY A 521 9.35 23.54 4.40
N LEU A 522 8.46 23.57 5.40
CA LEU A 522 8.35 24.65 6.38
C LEU A 522 9.02 24.29 7.72
N GLU A 523 9.23 25.29 8.56
CA GLU A 523 9.75 25.09 9.92
C GLU A 523 8.85 24.18 10.76
N LYS A 524 9.48 23.26 11.50
CA LYS A 524 8.82 22.30 12.38
C LYS A 524 8.80 22.80 13.82
N PHE A 525 7.60 23.08 14.34
CA PHE A 525 7.39 23.57 15.71
C PHE A 525 6.98 22.47 16.70
N ASP A 526 6.26 21.46 16.24
CA ASP A 526 5.67 20.40 17.04
C ASP A 526 6.44 19.06 16.96
N GLY A 527 6.22 18.17 17.93
CA GLY A 527 6.78 16.82 17.94
C GLY A 527 8.26 16.71 18.31
N VAL A 528 8.81 15.50 18.21
CA VAL A 528 10.20 15.20 18.57
C VAL A 528 11.14 15.67 17.46
N ARG A 529 12.08 16.55 17.80
CA ARG A 529 13.14 17.05 16.92
C ARG A 529 14.48 16.43 17.36
N ARG A 530 15.06 15.58 16.51
CA ARG A 530 16.28 14.81 16.81
C ARG A 530 17.55 15.40 16.21
N ASN A 531 17.41 16.21 15.15
CA ASN A 531 18.54 16.84 14.49
C ASN A 531 18.94 18.14 15.20
N LYS A 532 20.18 18.61 14.98
CA LYS A 532 20.63 19.94 15.38
C LYS A 532 20.65 20.85 14.15
N PRO A 533 20.02 22.03 14.20
CA PRO A 533 20.03 22.96 13.08
C PRO A 533 21.47 23.40 12.77
N ALA A 534 21.70 23.77 11.53
CA ALA A 534 22.94 24.40 11.11
C ALA A 534 22.68 25.42 10.01
N TYR A 535 23.41 26.52 10.08
CA TYR A 535 23.30 27.61 9.15
C TYR A 535 24.63 28.37 9.07
N ASN A 536 25.10 28.61 7.85
CA ASN A 536 26.17 29.55 7.52
C ASN A 536 26.07 29.93 6.03
N ALA A 537 26.96 30.78 5.54
CA ALA A 537 26.92 31.26 4.15
C ALA A 537 27.19 30.18 3.08
N ASP A 538 27.79 29.05 3.46
CA ASP A 538 28.12 27.94 2.55
C ASP A 538 27.01 26.89 2.47
N ILE A 539 26.19 26.76 3.52
CA ILE A 539 25.09 25.80 3.58
C ILE A 539 23.89 26.34 2.80
N ILE A 540 23.44 25.59 1.80
CA ILE A 540 22.31 26.00 0.93
C ILE A 540 21.05 25.16 1.14
N GLY A 541 21.15 24.06 1.89
CA GLY A 541 20.01 23.19 2.15
C GLY A 541 20.41 21.90 2.86
N TYR A 542 19.49 20.95 2.86
CA TYR A 542 19.63 19.64 3.50
C TYR A 542 19.00 18.56 2.62
N MET A 543 19.74 17.49 2.35
CA MET A 543 19.29 16.37 1.54
C MET A 543 19.24 15.09 2.37
N VAL A 544 18.15 14.35 2.21
CA VAL A 544 17.96 12.99 2.73
C VAL A 544 17.70 12.08 1.56
N THR A 545 18.45 10.99 1.45
CA THR A 545 18.26 9.91 0.45
C THR A 545 18.62 8.57 1.09
N HIS A 546 17.99 8.25 2.22
CA HIS A 546 18.31 7.07 3.02
C HIS A 546 17.49 5.84 2.61
N SER A 547 17.84 4.67 3.14
CA SER A 547 17.36 3.33 2.72
C SER A 547 17.79 2.94 1.29
N SER A 548 18.03 1.65 1.06
CA SER A 548 18.27 1.12 -0.28
C SER A 548 16.98 0.91 -1.06
N GLY A 549 15.86 0.66 -0.38
CA GLY A 549 14.55 0.41 -1.01
C GLY A 549 13.77 1.67 -1.39
N PHE A 550 12.61 1.43 -2.01
CA PHE A 550 11.61 2.44 -2.40
C PHE A 550 10.23 2.11 -1.79
N ASP A 551 10.21 1.60 -0.57
CA ASP A 551 8.96 1.30 0.12
C ASP A 551 8.21 2.59 0.45
N ASN A 552 8.91 3.62 0.94
CA ASN A 552 8.35 4.95 1.22
C ASN A 552 9.23 6.07 0.64
N PRO A 553 9.33 6.21 -0.70
CA PRO A 553 10.28 7.11 -1.35
C PRO A 553 10.13 8.58 -0.93
N ASP A 554 8.90 9.06 -0.72
CA ASP A 554 8.64 10.44 -0.30
C ASP A 554 8.89 10.69 1.20
N LEU A 555 8.91 9.63 2.03
CA LEU A 555 9.33 9.74 3.44
C LEU A 555 10.85 9.62 3.56
N ASP A 556 11.46 8.77 2.74
CA ASP A 556 12.86 8.39 2.82
C ASP A 556 13.79 9.31 2.01
N SER A 557 13.20 10.20 1.21
CA SER A 557 13.87 11.24 0.47
C SER A 557 13.29 12.62 0.75
N SER A 558 14.13 13.62 0.90
CA SER A 558 13.69 15.02 1.00
C SER A 558 14.82 15.98 0.64
N LEU A 559 14.46 17.11 0.02
CA LEU A 559 15.34 18.24 -0.23
C LEU A 559 14.71 19.48 0.41
N LEU A 560 15.40 20.10 1.35
CA LEU A 560 14.87 21.12 2.25
C LEU A 560 15.83 22.31 2.39
N VAL A 561 15.32 23.51 2.68
CA VAL A 561 16.15 24.71 2.85
C VAL A 561 16.94 24.71 4.16
N GLY A 562 16.50 23.92 5.15
CA GLY A 562 17.18 23.71 6.43
C GLY A 562 17.17 22.24 6.86
N GLY A 563 17.85 21.93 7.95
CA GLY A 563 17.98 20.55 8.44
C GLY A 563 16.63 19.87 8.69
N ARG A 564 16.44 18.64 8.23
CA ARG A 564 15.22 17.87 8.53
C ARG A 564 15.13 17.58 10.02
N TYR A 565 13.93 17.74 10.61
CA TYR A 565 13.70 17.64 12.05
C TYR A 565 14.18 16.32 12.69
N ASP A 566 14.11 15.19 11.98
CA ASP A 566 14.49 13.86 12.45
C ASP A 566 15.86 13.37 11.94
N GLY A 567 16.57 14.18 11.14
CA GLY A 567 17.93 13.90 10.66
C GLY A 567 17.99 13.01 9.42
N ASN A 568 18.83 11.97 9.46
CA ASN A 568 19.05 10.96 8.40
C ASN A 568 19.65 11.43 7.06
N GLY A 569 20.00 12.71 6.96
CA GLY A 569 20.60 13.32 5.77
C GLY A 569 21.91 14.04 6.05
N PHE A 570 22.29 14.93 5.13
CA PHE A 570 23.47 15.77 5.21
C PHE A 570 23.17 17.19 4.70
N TYR A 571 23.95 18.16 5.17
CA TYR A 571 23.83 19.55 4.70
C TYR A 571 24.52 19.71 3.35
N LEU A 572 23.82 20.33 2.39
CA LEU A 572 24.34 20.67 1.07
C LEU A 572 25.16 21.95 1.15
N ARG A 573 26.28 21.99 0.43
CA ARG A 573 27.18 23.14 0.42
C ARG A 573 27.42 23.66 -1.00
N LYS A 574 27.61 24.98 -1.11
CA LYS A 574 27.86 25.67 -2.39
C LYS A 574 28.99 25.05 -3.22
N ASP A 575 30.02 24.52 -2.56
CA ASP A 575 31.21 24.00 -3.22
C ASP A 575 31.06 22.61 -3.83
N ASN A 576 30.04 21.83 -3.44
CA ASN A 576 29.89 20.44 -3.90
C ASN A 576 28.44 19.99 -4.19
N TYR A 577 27.46 20.87 -4.05
CA TYR A 577 26.05 20.49 -4.20
C TYR A 577 25.73 19.84 -5.55
N LEU A 578 26.39 20.30 -6.63
CA LEU A 578 26.16 19.82 -7.99
C LEU A 578 26.42 18.31 -8.11
N GLU A 579 27.51 17.83 -7.49
CA GLU A 579 27.87 16.40 -7.44
C GLU A 579 26.89 15.57 -6.60
N LYS A 580 26.02 16.21 -5.81
CA LYS A 580 25.03 15.55 -4.95
C LYS A 580 23.65 15.47 -5.58
N MET A 581 23.38 16.22 -6.66
CA MET A 581 22.10 16.20 -7.38
C MET A 581 21.69 14.79 -7.87
N PRO A 582 22.62 13.91 -8.31
CA PRO A 582 22.26 12.53 -8.66
C PRO A 582 21.57 11.75 -7.53
N LEU A 583 21.89 12.06 -6.27
CA LEU A 583 21.29 11.38 -5.12
C LEU A 583 19.79 11.70 -5.00
N PHE A 584 19.41 12.95 -5.23
CA PHE A 584 18.00 13.34 -5.27
C PHE A 584 17.32 12.72 -6.50
N ALA A 585 17.97 12.74 -7.66
CA ALA A 585 17.43 12.16 -8.88
C ALA A 585 17.14 10.64 -8.76
N MET A 586 18.06 9.85 -8.20
CA MET A 586 17.82 8.41 -8.02
C MET A 586 16.65 8.10 -7.07
N SER A 587 16.38 8.97 -6.09
CA SER A 587 15.32 8.70 -5.11
C SER A 587 13.92 8.81 -5.71
N ARG A 588 13.79 9.45 -6.88
CA ARG A 588 12.54 9.64 -7.62
C ARG A 588 12.23 8.51 -8.59
N TYR A 589 13.08 7.49 -8.72
CA TYR A 589 12.94 6.46 -9.77
C TYR A 589 11.55 5.80 -9.79
N ILE A 590 11.09 5.29 -8.65
CA ILE A 590 9.77 4.63 -8.54
C ILE A 590 8.60 5.60 -8.70
N THR A 591 8.80 6.92 -8.55
CA THR A 591 7.75 7.91 -8.84
C THR A 591 7.36 7.87 -10.32
N TYR A 592 8.34 7.73 -11.20
CA TYR A 592 8.17 7.74 -12.65
C TYR A 592 8.10 6.34 -13.28
N ASN A 593 8.66 5.32 -12.60
CA ASN A 593 8.74 3.93 -13.05
C ASN A 593 8.06 3.02 -12.02
N ARG A 594 6.72 2.93 -12.11
CA ARG A 594 5.85 2.27 -11.11
C ARG A 594 5.50 0.83 -11.40
N GLU A 595 6.03 0.26 -12.48
CA GLU A 595 5.78 -1.15 -12.81
C GLU A 595 6.22 -2.04 -11.63
N TRP A 596 5.44 -3.08 -11.35
CA TRP A 596 5.70 -3.98 -10.23
C TRP A 596 7.08 -4.63 -10.34
N THR A 597 7.56 -4.87 -11.57
CA THR A 597 8.90 -5.41 -11.85
C THR A 597 10.03 -4.51 -11.37
N GLN A 598 9.77 -3.22 -11.13
CA GLN A 598 10.77 -2.25 -10.72
C GLN A 598 10.82 -2.14 -9.20
N ARG A 599 9.66 -1.92 -8.55
CA ARG A 599 9.60 -1.68 -7.11
C ARG A 599 9.99 -2.94 -6.32
N ALA A 600 10.74 -2.76 -5.24
CA ALA A 600 11.37 -3.81 -4.43
C ALA A 600 12.50 -4.62 -5.12
N ARG A 601 12.62 -4.61 -6.46
CA ARG A 601 13.75 -5.21 -7.19
C ARG A 601 14.90 -4.23 -7.41
N ILE A 602 14.60 -3.05 -7.94
CA ILE A 602 15.58 -1.98 -8.15
C ILE A 602 15.78 -1.22 -6.84
N MET A 603 17.04 -0.99 -6.47
CA MET A 603 17.42 -0.34 -5.22
C MET A 603 18.47 0.75 -5.45
N LYS A 604 18.54 1.69 -4.50
CA LYS A 604 19.59 2.70 -4.40
C LYS A 604 20.90 2.05 -3.94
N SER A 605 22.00 2.37 -4.61
CA SER A 605 23.32 1.81 -4.34
C SER A 605 24.44 2.86 -4.39
N GLY A 606 25.54 2.58 -3.70
CA GLY A 606 26.79 3.33 -3.77
C GLY A 606 27.88 2.66 -4.60
N ASP A 607 27.60 1.52 -5.25
CA ASP A 607 28.62 0.60 -5.74
C ASP A 607 29.47 1.17 -6.89
N GLY A 608 28.93 2.10 -7.67
CA GLY A 608 29.65 2.76 -8.78
C GLY A 608 30.43 4.02 -8.38
N ALA A 609 30.56 4.32 -7.08
CA ALA A 609 31.09 5.59 -6.60
C ALA A 609 32.51 5.91 -7.07
N ASP A 610 33.41 4.93 -7.12
CA ASP A 610 34.80 5.17 -7.55
C ASP A 610 34.85 5.63 -9.01
N ARG A 611 34.08 4.97 -9.90
CA ARG A 611 33.96 5.37 -11.31
C ARG A 611 33.28 6.73 -11.43
N PHE A 612 32.21 6.97 -10.66
CA PHE A 612 31.51 8.25 -10.66
C PHE A 612 32.44 9.39 -10.24
N ASN A 613 33.14 9.27 -9.12
CA ASN A 613 34.04 10.30 -8.59
C ASN A 613 35.19 10.59 -9.55
N ALA A 614 35.78 9.56 -10.18
CA ALA A 614 36.83 9.75 -11.18
C ALA A 614 36.32 10.53 -12.40
N ASP A 615 35.13 10.19 -12.90
CA ASP A 615 34.56 10.85 -14.08
C ASP A 615 34.06 12.27 -13.78
N VAL A 616 33.56 12.53 -12.56
CA VAL A 616 33.30 13.89 -12.07
C VAL A 616 34.58 14.71 -12.02
N ALA A 617 35.66 14.18 -11.41
CA ALA A 617 36.93 14.89 -11.31
C ALA A 617 37.56 15.19 -12.67
N SER A 618 37.27 14.38 -13.70
CA SER A 618 37.73 14.60 -15.08
C SER A 618 36.90 15.62 -15.87
N GLY A 619 35.76 16.07 -15.34
CA GLY A 619 34.79 16.92 -16.04
C GLY A 619 33.88 16.18 -17.03
N LYS A 620 34.03 14.85 -17.17
CA LYS A 620 33.23 14.03 -18.10
C LYS A 620 31.72 14.12 -17.81
N LEU A 621 31.36 14.28 -16.53
CA LEU A 621 29.96 14.30 -16.09
C LEU A 621 29.36 15.70 -15.93
N ASP A 622 30.10 16.77 -16.25
CA ASP A 622 29.66 18.16 -16.00
C ASP A 622 28.28 18.47 -16.56
N GLN A 623 28.04 18.11 -17.82
CA GLN A 623 26.74 18.33 -18.46
C GLN A 623 25.65 17.48 -17.80
N TRP A 624 25.94 16.23 -17.47
CA TRP A 624 24.94 15.35 -16.85
C TRP A 624 24.58 15.79 -15.42
N LEU A 625 25.55 16.29 -14.64
CA LEU A 625 25.26 16.88 -13.33
C LEU A 625 24.35 18.10 -13.45
N ARG A 626 24.56 18.95 -14.47
CA ARG A 626 23.67 20.08 -14.77
C ARG A 626 22.29 19.63 -15.25
N LYS A 627 22.20 18.51 -15.96
CA LYS A 627 20.91 17.88 -16.29
C LYS A 627 20.17 17.43 -15.03
N CYS A 628 20.88 16.84 -14.06
CA CYS A 628 20.32 16.48 -12.76
C CYS A 628 19.90 17.72 -11.95
N LEU A 629 20.66 18.81 -12.04
CA LEU A 629 20.31 20.09 -11.43
C LEU A 629 19.03 20.66 -12.04
N LEU A 630 18.92 20.70 -13.37
CA LEU A 630 17.71 21.17 -14.06
C LEU A 630 16.49 20.38 -13.58
N PHE A 631 16.58 19.05 -13.59
CA PHE A 631 15.54 18.18 -13.04
C PHE A 631 15.20 18.51 -11.59
N THR A 632 16.21 18.69 -10.73
CA THR A 632 16.01 19.03 -9.31
C THR A 632 15.25 20.34 -9.13
N CYS A 633 15.49 21.35 -9.98
CA CYS A 633 14.78 22.62 -9.93
C CYS A 633 13.30 22.52 -10.30
N VAL A 634 12.91 21.53 -11.13
CA VAL A 634 11.54 21.37 -11.63
C VAL A 634 10.79 20.16 -11.07
N GLU A 635 11.41 19.37 -10.20
CA GLU A 635 10.78 18.19 -9.59
C GLU A 635 9.95 18.57 -8.35
N MET A 636 8.75 17.97 -8.24
CA MET A 636 7.73 18.34 -7.26
C MET A 636 8.12 18.04 -5.80
N GLN A 637 9.02 17.12 -5.53
CA GLN A 637 9.54 16.81 -4.18
C GLN A 637 10.79 17.62 -3.80
N ASN A 638 11.19 18.60 -4.60
CA ASN A 638 12.09 19.64 -4.13
C ASN A 638 11.34 20.58 -3.18
N HIS A 639 11.26 20.19 -1.91
CA HIS A 639 10.55 20.92 -0.85
C HIS A 639 11.34 22.10 -0.28
N MET A 640 12.35 22.60 -0.98
CA MET A 640 13.00 23.86 -0.63
C MET A 640 12.01 25.01 -0.85
N ARG A 641 11.52 25.59 0.24
CA ARG A 641 10.66 26.77 0.22
C ARG A 641 11.46 27.99 0.67
N THR A 642 11.15 29.13 0.09
CA THR A 642 11.66 30.42 0.55
C THR A 642 10.71 30.99 1.61
N PHE A 643 11.21 31.27 2.81
CA PHE A 643 10.43 31.86 3.90
C PHE A 643 11.32 32.48 4.99
N THR A 644 10.73 33.31 5.85
CA THR A 644 11.40 33.82 7.06
C THR A 644 11.17 32.88 8.23
N GLY A 645 12.25 32.35 8.81
CA GLY A 645 12.20 31.43 9.95
C GLY A 645 11.87 32.16 11.25
N SER A 646 11.52 31.38 12.29
CA SER A 646 11.25 31.88 13.64
C SER A 646 12.46 32.56 14.31
N ASP A 647 13.66 32.29 13.79
CA ASP A 647 14.91 32.94 14.18
C ASP A 647 15.14 34.31 13.51
N GLY A 648 14.17 34.79 12.72
CA GLY A 648 14.22 36.05 12.00
C GLY A 648 15.07 36.03 10.73
N ARG A 649 15.65 34.88 10.35
CA ARG A 649 16.46 34.77 9.12
C ARG A 649 15.59 34.50 7.91
N PHE A 650 16.00 35.05 6.77
CA PHE A 650 15.40 34.74 5.47
C PHE A 650 16.09 33.52 4.86
N TYR A 651 15.36 32.41 4.75
CA TYR A 651 15.80 31.19 4.12
C TYR A 651 15.34 31.19 2.67
N ARG A 652 16.29 31.24 1.73
CA ARG A 652 16.01 31.32 0.29
C ARG A 652 16.23 29.96 -0.37
N ASN A 653 15.33 29.58 -1.28
CA ASN A 653 15.55 28.43 -2.14
C ASN A 653 16.63 28.73 -3.19
N GLU A 654 17.84 28.23 -2.95
CA GLU A 654 18.97 28.36 -3.87
C GLU A 654 18.98 27.31 -5.00
N LEU A 655 18.10 26.31 -4.95
CA LEU A 655 17.97 25.23 -5.93
C LEU A 655 16.69 25.34 -6.77
N CYS A 656 16.41 26.54 -7.28
CA CYS A 656 15.33 26.82 -8.22
C CYS A 656 15.78 27.79 -9.32
N MET A 657 14.95 27.95 -10.35
CA MET A 657 15.24 28.82 -11.51
C MET A 657 14.58 30.20 -11.42
N ASP A 658 13.92 30.54 -10.31
CA ASP A 658 13.35 31.88 -10.12
C ASP A 658 14.46 32.88 -9.77
N THR A 659 14.72 33.81 -10.67
CA THR A 659 15.75 34.85 -10.50
C THR A 659 15.16 36.22 -10.14
N THR A 660 13.90 36.28 -9.72
CA THR A 660 13.22 37.56 -9.37
C THR A 660 14.01 38.34 -8.31
N ASN A 661 14.59 37.63 -7.34
CA ASN A 661 15.39 38.21 -6.26
C ASN A 661 16.90 38.05 -6.49
N GLY A 662 17.33 38.15 -7.76
CA GLY A 662 18.70 37.93 -8.21
C GLY A 662 19.00 36.47 -8.53
N PRO A 663 20.20 36.15 -9.03
CA PRO A 663 20.56 34.76 -9.34
C PRO A 663 20.51 33.86 -8.11
N THR A 664 20.01 32.64 -8.30
CA THR A 664 20.19 31.51 -7.38
C THR A 664 21.45 30.74 -7.74
N VAL A 665 21.98 29.96 -6.78
CA VAL A 665 23.09 29.04 -7.04
C VAL A 665 22.80 28.14 -8.26
N ALA A 666 21.61 27.55 -8.33
CA ALA A 666 21.24 26.71 -9.45
C ALA A 666 21.16 27.47 -10.79
N SER A 667 20.58 28.68 -10.80
CA SER A 667 20.43 29.47 -12.03
C SER A 667 21.78 29.88 -12.63
N GLU A 668 22.78 30.17 -11.80
CA GLU A 668 24.13 30.49 -12.27
C GLU A 668 24.79 29.27 -12.91
N ASP A 669 24.70 28.11 -12.27
CA ASP A 669 25.28 26.88 -12.79
C ASP A 669 24.55 26.36 -14.03
N LEU A 670 23.25 26.57 -14.16
CA LEU A 670 22.49 26.18 -15.35
C LEU A 670 22.84 27.00 -16.60
N LYS A 671 23.50 28.17 -16.48
CA LYS A 671 24.03 28.89 -17.66
C LYS A 671 25.06 28.08 -18.44
N ASN A 672 25.72 27.14 -17.78
CA ASN A 672 26.72 26.26 -18.37
C ASN A 672 26.13 24.96 -18.92
N LEU A 673 24.81 24.76 -18.83
CA LEU A 673 24.13 23.61 -19.41
C LEU A 673 23.95 23.82 -20.92
N VAL A 674 24.48 22.88 -21.71
CA VAL A 674 24.21 22.82 -23.14
C VAL A 674 22.79 22.28 -23.33
N CYS A 675 21.89 23.15 -23.77
CA CYS A 675 20.48 22.83 -23.91
C CYS A 675 20.21 22.16 -25.25
N GLY A 676 19.73 20.91 -25.21
CA GLY A 676 19.07 20.26 -26.33
C GLY A 676 17.57 20.59 -26.35
N LEU A 677 16.83 19.86 -27.19
CA LEU A 677 15.39 20.05 -27.33
C LEU A 677 14.63 19.75 -26.02
N ALA A 678 15.07 18.73 -25.26
CA ALA A 678 14.41 18.32 -24.03
C ALA A 678 14.61 19.37 -22.91
N GLU A 679 15.84 19.88 -22.75
CA GLU A 679 16.14 20.96 -21.80
C GLU A 679 15.38 22.23 -22.17
N GLN A 680 15.36 22.61 -23.45
CA GLN A 680 14.67 23.81 -23.91
C GLN A 680 13.16 23.75 -23.61
N ARG A 681 12.52 22.60 -23.81
CA ARG A 681 11.09 22.41 -23.47
C ARG A 681 10.82 22.64 -21.99
N ILE A 682 11.71 22.18 -21.10
CA ILE A 682 11.58 22.40 -19.65
C ILE A 682 11.74 23.89 -19.31
N LEU A 683 12.75 24.55 -19.88
CA LEU A 683 13.03 25.97 -19.65
C LEU A 683 11.89 26.87 -20.16
N ASP A 684 11.37 26.59 -21.34
CA ASP A 684 10.23 27.32 -21.92
C ASP A 684 8.98 27.13 -21.05
N GLN A 685 8.69 25.90 -20.63
CA GLN A 685 7.55 25.61 -19.77
C GLN A 685 7.69 26.25 -18.38
N TRP A 686 8.90 26.29 -17.82
CA TRP A 686 9.19 27.02 -16.59
C TRP A 686 8.93 28.52 -16.74
N LYS A 687 9.33 29.11 -17.87
CA LYS A 687 9.04 30.52 -18.17
C LYS A 687 7.53 30.77 -18.23
N THR A 688 6.77 29.94 -18.95
CA THR A 688 5.30 30.03 -18.98
C THR A 688 4.68 29.91 -17.59
N LEU A 689 5.16 28.98 -16.76
CA LEU A 689 4.71 28.85 -15.38
C LEU A 689 4.98 30.13 -14.58
N MET A 690 6.20 30.68 -14.65
CA MET A 690 6.56 31.88 -13.89
C MET A 690 5.83 33.14 -14.38
N ASP A 691 5.55 33.24 -15.68
CA ASP A 691 4.75 34.34 -16.23
C ASP A 691 3.32 34.29 -15.68
N ALA A 692 2.71 33.11 -15.58
CA ALA A 692 1.39 32.92 -14.96
C ALA A 692 1.41 33.16 -13.45
N VAL A 693 2.41 32.62 -12.74
CA VAL A 693 2.58 32.79 -11.29
C VAL A 693 2.63 34.26 -10.90
N LYS A 694 3.34 35.10 -11.67
CA LYS A 694 3.46 36.54 -11.40
C LYS A 694 2.16 37.32 -11.58
N GLN A 695 1.13 36.73 -12.19
CA GLN A 695 -0.20 37.31 -12.31
C GLN A 695 -1.17 36.85 -11.21
N ALA A 696 -0.80 35.84 -10.42
CA ALA A 696 -1.66 35.31 -9.36
C ALA A 696 -1.69 36.24 -8.14
N ASP A 697 -2.84 36.32 -7.48
CA ASP A 697 -3.02 37.18 -6.30
C ASP A 697 -2.16 36.73 -5.11
N GLU A 698 -1.86 35.43 -5.01
CA GLU A 698 -1.04 34.85 -3.94
C GLU A 698 0.47 35.10 -4.11
N TYR A 699 0.91 35.65 -5.25
CA TYR A 699 2.32 35.86 -5.53
C TYR A 699 2.95 36.96 -4.66
N ASP A 700 4.00 36.60 -3.92
CA ASP A 700 4.82 37.54 -3.16
C ASP A 700 6.17 37.78 -3.86
N PRO A 701 6.41 38.96 -4.44
CA PRO A 701 7.65 39.24 -5.16
C PRO A 701 8.91 39.21 -4.29
N ARG A 702 8.77 39.21 -2.95
CA ARG A 702 9.89 39.07 -2.00
C ARG A 702 10.40 37.64 -1.89
N LEU A 703 9.61 36.65 -2.32
CA LEU A 703 9.95 35.24 -2.24
C LEU A 703 10.62 34.76 -3.53
N THR A 704 11.41 33.69 -3.42
CA THR A 704 12.02 33.00 -4.56
C THR A 704 11.36 31.64 -4.70
N TYR A 705 10.57 31.44 -5.75
CA TYR A 705 9.68 30.29 -5.86
C TYR A 705 10.34 29.10 -6.56
N GLY A 706 10.19 27.91 -5.95
CA GLY A 706 10.39 26.62 -6.62
C GLY A 706 9.06 25.95 -6.95
N VAL A 707 9.07 24.91 -7.80
CA VAL A 707 7.85 24.20 -8.25
C VAL A 707 6.96 23.76 -7.08
N TYR A 708 7.54 23.18 -6.03
CA TYR A 708 6.76 22.73 -4.88
C TYR A 708 6.09 23.89 -4.11
N GLN A 709 6.78 25.03 -3.99
CA GLN A 709 6.21 26.19 -3.31
C GLN A 709 5.06 26.79 -4.13
N ILE A 710 5.21 26.87 -5.45
CA ILE A 710 4.14 27.28 -6.37
C ILE A 710 2.94 26.35 -6.21
N PHE A 711 3.16 25.03 -6.23
CA PHE A 711 2.10 24.05 -6.01
C PHE A 711 1.39 24.23 -4.66
N ALA A 712 2.14 24.50 -3.59
CA ALA A 712 1.60 24.58 -2.24
C ALA A 712 0.92 25.91 -1.90
N GLU A 713 1.32 27.01 -2.55
CA GLU A 713 0.91 28.37 -2.18
C GLU A 713 0.09 29.09 -3.26
N ILE A 714 0.21 28.70 -4.53
CA ILE A 714 -0.37 29.43 -5.68
C ILE A 714 -1.29 28.54 -6.52
N ASP A 715 -0.98 27.26 -6.71
CA ASP A 715 -1.87 26.27 -7.35
C ASP A 715 -2.99 25.87 -6.39
N THR A 716 -3.80 26.84 -5.96
CA THR A 716 -4.86 26.69 -4.98
C THR A 716 -6.18 26.33 -5.67
N SER A 717 -7.03 25.58 -4.98
CA SER A 717 -8.35 25.17 -5.49
C SER A 717 -9.37 25.11 -4.37
N TYR A 718 -10.63 25.23 -4.74
CA TYR A 718 -11.77 24.96 -3.86
C TYR A 718 -12.71 23.95 -4.53
N LYS A 719 -13.64 23.42 -3.74
CA LYS A 719 -14.75 22.62 -4.27
C LYS A 719 -15.93 23.53 -4.51
N ASP A 720 -16.46 23.55 -5.73
CA ASP A 720 -17.72 24.25 -6.00
C ASP A 720 -18.90 23.50 -5.36
N ASP A 721 -20.10 24.05 -5.53
CA ASP A 721 -21.32 23.47 -4.97
C ASP A 721 -21.63 22.07 -5.54
N GLU A 722 -21.03 21.71 -6.69
CA GLU A 722 -21.11 20.40 -7.35
C GLU A 722 -20.01 19.42 -6.90
N GLY A 723 -19.12 19.85 -6.00
CA GLY A 723 -17.98 19.05 -5.54
C GLY A 723 -16.86 18.93 -6.58
N ASN A 724 -16.95 19.65 -7.71
CA ASN A 724 -15.90 19.73 -8.70
C ASN A 724 -14.76 20.60 -8.16
N THR A 725 -13.54 20.24 -8.51
CA THR A 725 -12.37 21.07 -8.17
C THR A 725 -12.32 22.27 -9.11
N VAL A 726 -12.50 23.47 -8.58
CA VAL A 726 -12.29 24.73 -9.29
C VAL A 726 -10.93 25.31 -8.85
N TRP A 727 -10.06 25.54 -9.83
CA TRP A 727 -8.73 26.10 -9.61
C TRP A 727 -8.79 27.62 -9.61
N ASN A 728 -8.18 28.26 -8.61
CA ASN A 728 -8.12 29.72 -8.54
C ASN A 728 -7.19 30.29 -9.63
N ASN A 729 -6.12 29.57 -9.95
CA ASN A 729 -5.11 29.96 -10.94
C ASN A 729 -4.98 28.88 -12.03
N VAL A 730 -5.95 28.80 -12.96
CA VAL A 730 -6.05 27.75 -13.99
C VAL A 730 -4.80 27.67 -14.88
N GLU A 731 -4.21 28.81 -15.23
CA GLU A 731 -3.00 28.92 -16.04
C GLU A 731 -1.79 28.32 -15.29
N VAL A 732 -1.66 28.61 -13.99
CA VAL A 732 -0.62 28.02 -13.13
C VAL A 732 -0.81 26.52 -13.04
N HIS A 733 -2.03 26.05 -12.77
CA HIS A 733 -2.37 24.63 -12.71
C HIS A 733 -2.00 23.90 -14.01
N SER A 734 -2.45 24.43 -15.14
CA SER A 734 -2.22 23.87 -16.48
C SER A 734 -0.73 23.83 -16.81
N ALA A 735 0.00 24.88 -16.45
CA ALA A 735 1.45 24.94 -16.66
C ALA A 735 2.21 23.93 -15.80
N LEU A 736 1.79 23.69 -14.55
CA LEU A 736 2.35 22.67 -13.67
C LEU A 736 2.08 21.25 -14.17
N GLN A 737 0.86 20.95 -14.64
CA GLN A 737 0.55 19.61 -15.19
C GLN A 737 1.37 19.30 -16.44
N THR A 738 1.57 20.31 -17.30
CA THR A 738 2.43 20.19 -18.48
C THR A 738 3.87 19.94 -18.05
N LEU A 739 4.40 20.75 -17.13
CA LEU A 739 5.77 20.60 -16.61
C LEU A 739 5.98 19.21 -16.01
N LYS A 740 5.05 18.70 -15.21
CA LYS A 740 5.12 17.34 -14.63
C LYS A 740 5.27 16.25 -15.69
N THR A 741 4.60 16.38 -16.83
CA THR A 741 4.71 15.44 -17.95
C THR A 741 6.08 15.52 -18.61
N LEU A 742 6.57 16.73 -18.89
CA LEU A 742 7.91 16.96 -19.46
C LEU A 742 9.01 16.45 -18.54
N VAL A 743 8.91 16.70 -17.22
CA VAL A 743 9.87 16.25 -16.22
C VAL A 743 9.99 14.74 -16.21
N LYS A 744 8.88 14.01 -16.34
CA LYS A 744 8.89 12.54 -16.41
C LYS A 744 9.63 12.05 -17.66
N GLU A 745 9.34 12.63 -18.83
CA GLU A 745 9.99 12.31 -20.09
C GLU A 745 11.50 12.58 -20.00
N TYR A 746 11.87 13.77 -19.56
CA TYR A 746 13.25 14.21 -19.36
C TYR A 746 14.00 13.31 -18.37
N TYR A 747 13.40 12.99 -17.23
CA TYR A 747 14.02 12.11 -16.24
C TYR A 747 14.38 10.73 -16.82
N ASN A 748 13.43 10.10 -17.49
CA ASN A 748 13.61 8.74 -18.02
C ASN A 748 14.59 8.70 -19.20
N THR A 749 14.68 9.76 -19.99
CA THR A 749 15.53 9.80 -21.20
C THR A 749 16.94 10.33 -20.91
N GLU A 750 17.06 11.40 -20.12
CA GLU A 750 18.31 12.14 -19.93
C GLU A 750 19.05 11.80 -18.62
N ILE A 751 18.35 11.23 -17.63
CA ILE A 751 18.92 11.01 -16.28
C ILE A 751 19.05 9.53 -15.96
N VAL A 752 17.97 8.77 -16.08
CA VAL A 752 17.90 7.35 -15.66
C VAL A 752 18.99 6.47 -16.28
N PRO A 753 19.32 6.56 -17.58
CA PRO A 753 20.35 5.69 -18.17
C PRO A 753 21.69 5.80 -17.43
N THR A 754 22.13 7.01 -17.12
CA THR A 754 23.37 7.27 -16.39
C THR A 754 23.28 6.88 -14.92
N LEU A 755 22.10 6.97 -14.29
CA LEU A 755 21.91 6.47 -12.93
C LEU A 755 22.16 4.96 -12.84
N PHE A 756 21.77 4.18 -13.85
CA PHE A 756 22.12 2.76 -13.95
C PHE A 756 23.59 2.55 -14.34
N GLU A 757 24.11 3.35 -15.29
CA GLU A 757 25.52 3.28 -15.71
C GLU A 757 26.47 3.42 -14.52
N TYR A 758 26.21 4.35 -13.60
CA TYR A 758 27.04 4.59 -12.41
C TYR A 758 26.50 3.88 -11.14
N GLU A 759 25.59 2.92 -11.32
CA GLU A 759 25.02 2.09 -10.24
C GLU A 759 24.46 2.89 -9.05
N PHE A 760 23.92 4.10 -9.28
CA PHE A 760 23.04 4.74 -8.31
C PHE A 760 21.73 3.94 -8.16
N LEU A 761 21.28 3.34 -9.26
CA LEU A 761 20.19 2.38 -9.33
C LEU A 761 20.74 1.01 -9.75
N LYS A 762 20.38 -0.03 -9.02
CA LYS A 762 20.91 -1.38 -9.22
C LYS A 762 19.88 -2.46 -8.97
#